data_AF-A0A034V6X1-F1
#
_entry.id   AF-A0A034V6X1-F1
#
_cell.length_a   1.000
_cell.length_b   1.000
_cell.length_c   1.000
_cell.angle_alpha   90.00
_cell.angle_beta   90.00
_cell.angle_gamma   90.00
#
_symmetry.space_group_name_H-M   'P 1'
#
loop_
_entity.id
_entity.type
_entity.pdbx_description
1 polymer ?
#
loop_
_entity_poly.entity_id
_entity_poly.type
_entity_poly.pdbx_seq_one_letter_code
_entity_poly.pdbx_strand_id
1 'polypeptide(L)'
;KNYVFLHAKLLAQHTPGVKAPYPWDYWPRDEGRSECGYVGLTNLGATCYMASCIQHLYMMPQARAAILNVPPTGAQKHGPTLLELQRMFAYLLESERKAYNPRSFCRVYQMDHQPLNTGEQKDMAEFFIDLVSKLEEMTPELKDLVKRLFCGTLSNNVVSLDCGHVSRTAEEFYTVRCQVADMRNLQESLDEVTVKDTLEGDNMYTCSQCGKKVRAEKRACFKKLPQILCFNTMRYTFNMVTMLKEKVNTHFSFPMLLNMTDYVEKTLMPHQYKEEREKRKQEQENKKASAVDANKATEDDFEECLEYELVGVTVHTGTADGGHYYSFIKERNKSALQHDRWFLFNDAEVKPFDPSQIAAECFGGEMTSKTYDSVTEKYMDFSFEKTNSAYMLFYERRLPEHLKQRHSELLASPTASSRTTEATEKASALKDDEELTVKTDTEKSDDKETAENEKSNTKMTNIELNNSPSEKPDTSSSDATSIEPQASTSAAAATAASTKSTTEAAVKHTRMQIPILNKELEDWIWQDNRQFLQDRNIFEHTYFNFMWQICGHIPQTLLAQTDVTCMAAKLSVSFFIETFIHAKEKPTMVPWIELLTKQFNASQEACEWFLTHMSIEPWWPVQVLIQCPNQMVRQMFQRLVIHVIQRLRSSHAHLYLKTDTDDDGKEVMGNASCVTRFISSLILLMEHGAKAHLRHLSEFFGLLFEFSRMGDEETVFLLRINVIKSVADFYLGNKTQDCIDVGSDNDDNSSDEALSVDKTRPASLDKMIALVANLVERSRGQDFRLRLSTKDYNAIAGGKGFPFLYQQIKDNINPHQTKHLIHALCRWDDRLANQIITMLFTSVTKHTELCGPFFKLLTLLTETQGGPSGLPCFSQLVLQRVWDAAEYCPQSALDWLAFQAPKNKIAHAWILQSADNWVEQYLLAHNNSRVRNAAAYLLVSLVPSQPFRANFRTHSLHKLSAHVYRDLNSDAQIILHNIINLLLRLLRPARAYADIGVHGTTKLTTYFSLLSYCMVSKTEKLMIGPYMRALWDLFHPRLSEPSV
;
A
#
# COMPACT_ATOMS: atom_id res chain seq x y z
N LYS A 1 -6.13 44.30 16.49
CA LYS A 1 -6.10 43.40 17.68
C LYS A 1 -6.79 42.07 17.41
N ASN A 2 -8.12 41.98 17.32
CA ASN A 2 -8.83 40.69 17.13
C ASN A 2 -8.36 39.89 15.90
N TYR A 3 -8.15 40.55 14.75
CA TYR A 3 -7.58 39.91 13.56
C TYR A 3 -6.19 39.30 13.81
N VAL A 4 -5.30 40.01 14.53
CA VAL A 4 -3.95 39.54 14.87
C VAL A 4 -4.01 38.31 15.78
N PHE A 5 -4.90 38.32 16.78
CA PHE A 5 -5.11 37.17 17.67
C PHE A 5 -5.67 35.94 16.91
N LEU A 6 -6.68 36.16 16.05
CA LEU A 6 -7.25 35.10 15.22
C LEU A 6 -6.21 34.53 14.23
N HIS A 7 -5.48 35.41 13.53
CA HIS A 7 -4.37 35.03 12.66
C HIS A 7 -3.33 34.19 13.40
N ALA A 8 -2.88 34.61 14.59
CA ALA A 8 -1.91 33.85 15.36
C ALA A 8 -2.42 32.45 15.75
N LYS A 9 -3.71 32.30 16.06
CA LYS A 9 -4.34 31.00 16.35
C LYS A 9 -4.45 30.12 15.11
N LEU A 10 -4.93 30.66 13.99
CA LEU A 10 -5.08 29.90 12.74
C LEU A 10 -3.72 29.56 12.12
N LEU A 11 -2.74 30.46 12.19
CA LEU A 11 -1.39 30.18 11.70
C LEU A 11 -0.76 29.05 12.51
N ALA A 12 -0.80 29.10 13.84
CA ALA A 12 -0.29 28.02 14.70
C ALA A 12 -1.00 26.66 14.47
N GLN A 13 -2.23 26.68 13.97
CA GLN A 13 -2.99 25.47 13.60
C GLN A 13 -2.56 24.89 12.23
N HIS A 14 -2.01 25.72 11.34
CA HIS A 14 -1.49 25.36 10.02
C HIS A 14 0.05 25.49 9.92
N THR A 15 0.75 25.63 11.05
CA THR A 15 2.21 25.47 11.13
C THR A 15 2.51 24.01 11.45
N PRO A 16 3.38 23.32 10.70
CA PRO A 16 3.77 21.95 11.01
C PRO A 16 4.46 21.92 12.39
N GLY A 17 3.93 21.12 13.31
CA GLY A 17 4.59 20.78 14.57
C GLY A 17 5.56 19.61 14.39
N VAL A 18 5.86 18.88 15.47
CA VAL A 18 6.61 17.61 15.44
C VAL A 18 5.80 16.46 14.78
N LYS A 19 4.76 16.78 14.00
CA LYS A 19 3.85 15.82 13.37
C LYS A 19 4.28 15.55 11.95
N ALA A 20 4.12 14.31 11.49
CA ALA A 20 4.16 13.98 10.08
C ALA A 20 3.09 14.78 9.30
N PRO A 21 3.30 15.06 7.99
CA PRO A 21 2.27 15.66 7.15
C PRO A 21 1.03 14.78 7.12
N TYR A 22 -0.13 15.41 6.86
CA TYR A 22 -1.32 14.66 6.51
C TYR A 22 -1.06 13.77 5.28
N PRO A 23 -1.70 12.58 5.19
CA PRO A 23 -1.60 11.78 3.98
C PRO A 23 -2.18 12.51 2.77
N TRP A 24 -1.88 12.03 1.56
CA TRP A 24 -2.52 12.55 0.35
C TRP A 24 -3.96 12.02 0.26
N ASP A 25 -4.85 12.87 -0.24
CA ASP A 25 -6.29 12.60 -0.34
C ASP A 25 -6.93 12.22 1.00
N TYR A 26 -6.51 12.91 2.07
CA TYR A 26 -7.01 12.75 3.42
C TYR A 26 -8.44 13.28 3.57
N TRP A 27 -9.29 12.52 4.25
CA TRP A 27 -10.67 12.92 4.57
C TRP A 27 -11.12 12.25 5.88
N PRO A 28 -10.83 12.86 7.05
CA PRO A 28 -11.11 12.25 8.35
C PRO A 28 -12.58 11.89 8.57
N ARG A 29 -13.50 12.52 7.84
CA ARG A 29 -14.93 12.21 7.88
C ARG A 29 -15.25 10.76 7.48
N ASP A 30 -14.51 10.18 6.53
CA ASP A 30 -14.67 8.78 6.12
C ASP A 30 -14.05 7.80 7.12
N GLU A 31 -13.21 8.32 8.03
CA GLU A 31 -12.53 7.59 9.10
C GLU A 31 -13.19 7.79 10.47
N GLY A 32 -14.44 8.29 10.53
CA GLY A 32 -15.22 8.43 11.75
C GLY A 32 -15.84 7.12 12.24
N ARG A 33 -16.06 7.02 13.55
CA ARG A 33 -16.87 5.98 14.20
C ARG A 33 -18.22 5.83 13.48
N SER A 34 -18.68 4.58 13.32
CA SER A 34 -19.92 4.31 12.61
C SER A 34 -21.14 4.96 13.28
N GLU A 35 -22.15 5.34 12.50
CA GLU A 35 -23.41 5.92 12.99
C GLU A 35 -24.13 5.02 14.00
N CYS A 36 -23.86 3.71 13.99
CA CYS A 36 -24.37 2.78 14.99
C CYS A 36 -23.65 2.83 16.36
N GLY A 37 -22.62 3.69 16.51
CA GLY A 37 -21.88 3.91 17.76
C GLY A 37 -20.74 2.93 18.04
N TYR A 38 -20.39 2.08 17.07
CA TYR A 38 -19.35 1.05 17.23
C TYR A 38 -18.13 1.31 16.33
N VAL A 39 -17.00 0.76 16.78
CA VAL A 39 -15.68 0.87 16.14
C VAL A 39 -15.29 -0.51 15.58
N GLY A 40 -14.75 -0.54 14.36
CA GLY A 40 -14.26 -1.74 13.70
C GLY A 40 -12.80 -2.10 14.06
N LEU A 41 -12.26 -3.12 13.39
CA LEU A 41 -10.86 -3.55 13.49
C LEU A 41 -10.24 -3.60 12.09
N THR A 42 -9.16 -2.86 11.86
CA THR A 42 -8.49 -2.80 10.56
C THR A 42 -7.82 -4.13 10.23
N ASN A 43 -8.20 -4.70 9.07
CA ASN A 43 -7.55 -5.90 8.54
C ASN A 43 -6.13 -5.58 8.06
N LEU A 44 -5.16 -6.40 8.48
CA LEU A 44 -3.74 -6.21 8.16
C LEU A 44 -3.26 -7.10 7.00
N GLY A 45 -4.20 -7.76 6.31
CA GLY A 45 -3.99 -8.63 5.16
C GLY A 45 -4.93 -9.83 5.23
N ALA A 46 -4.75 -10.64 6.28
CA ALA A 46 -5.44 -11.91 6.50
C ALA A 46 -6.05 -12.04 7.91
N THR A 47 -6.21 -10.94 8.65
CA THR A 47 -6.47 -10.95 10.11
C THR A 47 -7.95 -10.89 10.51
N CYS A 48 -8.87 -11.19 9.59
CA CYS A 48 -10.32 -11.10 9.82
C CYS A 48 -10.86 -12.17 10.79
N TYR A 49 -10.18 -13.32 10.91
CA TYR A 49 -10.48 -14.34 11.92
C TYR A 49 -10.37 -13.77 13.35
N MET A 50 -9.26 -13.04 13.60
CA MET A 50 -8.99 -12.37 14.87
C MET A 50 -9.99 -11.23 15.09
N ALA A 51 -10.27 -10.43 14.06
CA ALA A 51 -11.23 -9.32 14.16
C ALA A 51 -12.62 -9.81 14.59
N SER A 52 -13.12 -10.86 13.94
CA SER A 52 -14.41 -11.50 14.25
C SER A 52 -14.44 -12.04 15.69
N CYS A 53 -13.41 -12.80 16.09
CA CYS A 53 -13.28 -13.35 17.44
C CYS A 53 -13.25 -12.27 18.53
N ILE A 54 -12.45 -11.22 18.33
CA ILE A 54 -12.31 -10.12 19.30
C ILE A 54 -13.61 -9.33 19.42
N GLN A 55 -14.31 -9.04 18.32
CA GLN A 55 -15.60 -8.34 18.39
C GLN A 55 -16.67 -9.15 19.15
N HIS A 56 -16.71 -10.49 18.98
CA HIS A 56 -17.58 -11.34 19.79
C HIS A 56 -17.27 -11.23 21.29
N LEU A 57 -15.99 -11.29 21.68
CA LEU A 57 -15.58 -11.16 23.09
C LEU A 57 -15.83 -9.76 23.66
N TYR A 58 -15.54 -8.70 22.89
CA TYR A 58 -15.78 -7.31 23.26
C TYR A 58 -17.27 -6.99 23.45
N MET A 59 -18.15 -7.59 22.65
CA MET A 59 -19.60 -7.37 22.73
C MET A 59 -20.26 -8.05 23.94
N MET A 60 -19.55 -8.95 24.65
CA MET A 60 -19.98 -9.52 25.93
C MET A 60 -19.62 -8.58 27.09
N PRO A 61 -20.59 -7.93 27.77
CA PRO A 61 -20.30 -6.90 28.76
C PRO A 61 -19.45 -7.39 29.94
N GLN A 62 -19.61 -8.65 30.34
CA GLN A 62 -18.89 -9.27 31.46
C GLN A 62 -17.41 -9.45 31.11
N ALA A 63 -17.12 -9.99 29.92
CA ALA A 63 -15.74 -10.17 29.43
C ALA A 63 -15.05 -8.82 29.23
N ARG A 64 -15.73 -7.85 28.60
CA ARG A 64 -15.22 -6.48 28.40
C ARG A 64 -14.89 -5.78 29.71
N ALA A 65 -15.80 -5.83 30.69
CA ALA A 65 -15.58 -5.20 31.99
C ALA A 65 -14.42 -5.86 32.75
N ALA A 66 -14.35 -7.19 32.78
CA ALA A 66 -13.29 -7.88 33.47
C ALA A 66 -11.91 -7.60 32.87
N ILE A 67 -11.76 -7.73 31.54
CA ILE A 67 -10.49 -7.47 30.84
C ILE A 67 -9.99 -6.03 31.10
N LEU A 68 -10.88 -5.03 31.05
CA LEU A 68 -10.52 -3.64 31.33
C LEU A 68 -10.19 -3.35 32.80
N ASN A 69 -10.76 -4.13 33.74
CA ASN A 69 -10.56 -3.96 35.17
C ASN A 69 -9.31 -4.67 35.73
N VAL A 70 -8.65 -5.56 34.96
CA VAL A 70 -7.40 -6.20 35.44
C VAL A 70 -6.28 -5.15 35.58
N PRO A 71 -5.64 -5.00 36.75
CA PRO A 71 -4.54 -4.05 36.91
C PRO A 71 -3.32 -4.47 36.06
N PRO A 72 -2.59 -3.53 35.43
CA PRO A 72 -1.43 -3.85 34.59
C PRO A 72 -0.32 -4.65 35.30
N THR A 73 -0.24 -4.55 36.63
CA THR A 73 0.70 -5.27 37.50
C THR A 73 0.20 -6.64 37.96
N GLY A 74 -1.06 -7.00 37.69
CA GLY A 74 -1.67 -8.26 38.15
C GLY A 74 -1.48 -9.46 37.22
N ALA A 75 -1.06 -9.23 35.96
CA ALA A 75 -0.89 -10.29 34.98
C ALA A 75 0.40 -11.10 35.23
N GLN A 76 0.27 -12.41 35.46
CA GLN A 76 1.43 -13.29 35.71
C GLN A 76 2.00 -13.87 34.41
N LYS A 77 1.13 -14.37 33.53
CA LYS A 77 1.48 -14.91 32.21
C LYS A 77 0.85 -14.05 31.11
N HIS A 78 1.46 -13.99 29.92
CA HIS A 78 0.96 -13.25 28.75
C HIS A 78 0.70 -11.74 28.94
N GLY A 79 1.29 -11.10 29.96
CA GLY A 79 1.05 -9.69 30.31
C GLY A 79 1.06 -8.68 29.14
N PRO A 80 2.03 -8.72 28.21
CA PRO A 80 2.03 -7.84 27.03
C PRO A 80 0.80 -8.03 26.11
N THR A 81 0.30 -9.27 25.98
CA THR A 81 -0.93 -9.56 25.23
C THR A 81 -2.15 -8.96 25.92
N LEU A 82 -2.23 -9.05 27.26
CA LEU A 82 -3.32 -8.43 28.02
C LEU A 82 -3.31 -6.90 27.84
N LEU A 83 -2.15 -6.25 27.93
CA LEU A 83 -2.04 -4.79 27.76
C LEU A 83 -2.52 -4.33 26.38
N GLU A 84 -2.15 -5.04 25.31
CA GLU A 84 -2.61 -4.72 23.96
C GLU A 84 -4.10 -5.06 23.75
N LEU A 85 -4.63 -6.09 24.42
CA LEU A 85 -6.06 -6.39 24.43
C LEU A 85 -6.87 -5.31 25.18
N GLN A 86 -6.35 -4.81 26.31
CA GLN A 86 -6.91 -3.67 27.05
C GLN A 86 -6.89 -2.38 26.22
N ARG A 87 -5.77 -2.08 25.54
CA ARG A 87 -5.66 -0.95 24.59
C ARG A 87 -6.72 -1.04 23.50
N MET A 88 -6.88 -2.23 22.90
CA MET A 88 -7.88 -2.48 21.88
C MET A 88 -9.31 -2.32 22.42
N PHE A 89 -9.64 -2.90 23.59
CA PHE A 89 -10.97 -2.81 24.19
C PHE A 89 -11.33 -1.38 24.62
N ALA A 90 -10.38 -0.63 25.17
CA ALA A 90 -10.57 0.76 25.53
C ALA A 90 -10.83 1.63 24.29
N TYR A 91 -10.08 1.41 23.21
CA TYR A 91 -10.28 2.10 21.95
C TYR A 91 -11.63 1.77 21.30
N LEU A 92 -12.02 0.49 21.29
CA LEU A 92 -13.34 0.07 20.80
C LEU A 92 -14.50 0.70 21.60
N LEU A 93 -14.27 1.01 22.88
CA LEU A 93 -15.24 1.68 23.76
C LEU A 93 -15.31 3.19 23.53
N GLU A 94 -14.16 3.89 23.48
CA GLU A 94 -14.12 5.36 23.59
C GLU A 94 -13.62 6.09 22.32
N SER A 95 -13.02 5.42 21.32
CA SER A 95 -12.47 6.12 20.15
C SER A 95 -13.51 6.59 19.14
N GLU A 96 -13.46 7.86 18.74
CA GLU A 96 -14.30 8.49 17.73
C GLU A 96 -13.92 8.13 16.27
N ARG A 97 -12.91 7.28 16.08
CA ARG A 97 -12.45 6.80 14.77
C ARG A 97 -13.20 5.54 14.30
N LYS A 98 -13.14 5.26 13.00
CA LYS A 98 -13.82 4.14 12.33
C LYS A 98 -13.36 2.78 12.84
N ALA A 99 -12.04 2.58 13.01
CA ALA A 99 -11.48 1.28 13.35
C ALA A 99 -10.13 1.38 14.08
N TYR A 100 -9.87 0.44 14.98
CA TYR A 100 -8.55 0.26 15.62
C TYR A 100 -7.59 -0.52 14.72
N ASN A 101 -6.29 -0.21 14.78
CA ASN A 101 -5.25 -0.97 14.06
C ASN A 101 -4.57 -1.98 15.01
N PRO A 102 -4.83 -3.29 14.89
CA PRO A 102 -4.36 -4.30 15.85
C PRO A 102 -2.90 -4.75 15.64
N ARG A 103 -2.06 -3.97 14.93
CA ARG A 103 -0.70 -4.40 14.57
C ARG A 103 0.24 -4.54 15.77
N SER A 104 0.01 -3.81 16.85
CA SER A 104 0.74 -3.99 18.12
C SER A 104 0.35 -5.30 18.80
N PHE A 105 -0.95 -5.61 18.89
CA PHE A 105 -1.46 -6.89 19.37
C PHE A 105 -0.88 -8.08 18.59
N CYS A 106 -0.88 -8.03 17.24
CA CYS A 106 -0.34 -9.10 16.41
C CYS A 106 1.16 -9.37 16.63
N ARG A 107 1.94 -8.36 17.07
CA ARG A 107 3.37 -8.51 17.40
C ARG A 107 3.63 -9.18 18.75
N VAL A 108 2.70 -9.05 19.71
CA VAL A 108 2.86 -9.59 21.07
C VAL A 108 2.12 -10.90 21.28
N TYR A 109 1.03 -11.13 20.54
CA TYR A 109 0.27 -12.38 20.59
C TYR A 109 1.04 -13.49 19.88
N GLN A 110 1.39 -14.54 20.62
CA GLN A 110 2.13 -15.69 20.10
C GLN A 110 1.24 -16.93 20.00
N MET A 111 1.06 -17.49 18.80
CA MET A 111 0.41 -18.78 18.56
C MET A 111 1.46 -19.74 18.01
N ASP A 112 1.48 -20.99 18.44
CA ASP A 112 2.52 -21.97 18.03
C ASP A 112 3.96 -21.48 18.31
N HIS A 113 4.13 -20.73 19.40
CA HIS A 113 5.36 -20.02 19.80
C HIS A 113 5.87 -18.94 18.81
N GLN A 114 5.07 -18.54 17.82
CA GLN A 114 5.42 -17.48 16.87
C GLN A 114 4.43 -16.29 16.94
N PRO A 115 4.89 -15.04 16.73
CA PRO A 115 3.98 -13.90 16.57
C PRO A 115 3.02 -14.08 15.38
N LEU A 116 1.84 -13.45 15.42
CA LEU A 116 0.87 -13.57 14.34
C LEU A 116 1.37 -12.94 13.03
N ASN A 117 1.51 -13.77 11.99
CA ASN A 117 1.79 -13.34 10.63
C ASN A 117 0.53 -12.70 10.01
N THR A 118 0.57 -11.40 9.74
CA THR A 118 -0.61 -10.67 9.25
C THR A 118 -1.00 -10.98 7.80
N GLY A 119 -0.15 -11.68 7.06
CA GLY A 119 -0.43 -12.16 5.70
C GLY A 119 -0.97 -13.60 5.63
N GLU A 120 -1.13 -14.27 6.78
CA GLU A 120 -1.55 -15.68 6.86
C GLU A 120 -2.96 -15.79 7.47
N GLN A 121 -3.81 -16.61 6.85
CA GLN A 121 -5.13 -16.92 7.41
C GLN A 121 -5.01 -18.04 8.44
N LYS A 122 -5.69 -17.88 9.56
CA LYS A 122 -5.85 -18.92 10.59
C LYS A 122 -7.32 -19.26 10.79
N ASP A 123 -7.57 -20.43 11.36
CA ASP A 123 -8.91 -20.86 11.74
C ASP A 123 -9.43 -20.00 12.92
N MET A 124 -10.62 -19.44 12.77
CA MET A 124 -11.21 -18.56 13.76
C MET A 124 -11.58 -19.27 15.07
N ALA A 125 -11.98 -20.54 15.00
CA ALA A 125 -12.33 -21.33 16.19
C ALA A 125 -11.08 -21.82 16.93
N GLU A 126 -10.00 -22.13 16.20
CA GLU A 126 -8.69 -22.43 16.80
C GLU A 126 -8.13 -21.21 17.54
N PHE A 127 -8.14 -20.03 16.90
CA PHE A 127 -7.75 -18.77 17.53
C PHE A 127 -8.61 -18.43 18.75
N PHE A 128 -9.93 -18.67 18.70
CA PHE A 128 -10.82 -18.48 19.84
C PHE A 128 -10.41 -19.36 21.03
N ILE A 129 -10.17 -20.66 20.81
CA ILE A 129 -9.78 -21.60 21.89
C ILE A 129 -8.44 -21.21 22.51
N ASP A 130 -7.46 -20.84 21.69
CA ASP A 130 -6.13 -20.40 22.13
C ASP A 130 -6.21 -19.07 22.92
N LEU A 131 -6.99 -18.09 22.45
CA LEU A 131 -7.23 -16.83 23.16
C LEU A 131 -7.91 -17.07 24.52
N VAL A 132 -8.94 -17.90 24.55
CA VAL A 132 -9.69 -18.25 25.77
C VAL A 132 -8.79 -18.98 26.77
N SER A 133 -7.98 -19.92 26.30
CA SER A 133 -7.00 -20.64 27.14
C SER A 133 -5.95 -19.69 27.73
N LYS A 134 -5.43 -18.74 26.95
CA LYS A 134 -4.50 -17.71 27.44
C LYS A 134 -5.12 -16.78 28.48
N LEU A 135 -6.39 -16.42 28.33
CA LEU A 135 -7.12 -15.63 29.33
C LEU A 135 -7.22 -16.36 30.67
N GLU A 136 -7.38 -17.69 30.70
CA GLU A 136 -7.32 -18.48 31.94
C GLU A 136 -5.94 -18.49 32.61
N GLU A 137 -4.86 -18.29 31.84
CA GLU A 137 -3.50 -18.27 32.37
C GLU A 137 -3.03 -16.88 32.83
N MET A 138 -3.76 -15.81 32.48
CA MET A 138 -3.35 -14.43 32.80
C MET A 138 -3.55 -14.08 34.28
N THR A 139 -4.76 -14.29 34.81
CA THR A 139 -5.09 -14.08 36.23
C THR A 139 -6.18 -15.07 36.72
N PRO A 140 -6.27 -15.34 38.03
CA PRO A 140 -7.33 -16.18 38.59
C PRO A 140 -8.75 -15.67 38.32
N GLU A 141 -8.96 -14.35 38.33
CA GLU A 141 -10.27 -13.73 38.11
C GLU A 141 -10.74 -13.91 36.66
N LEU A 142 -9.81 -13.80 35.69
CA LEU A 142 -10.08 -14.11 34.29
C LEU A 142 -10.36 -15.60 34.08
N LYS A 143 -9.64 -16.49 34.77
CA LYS A 143 -9.90 -17.94 34.75
C LYS A 143 -11.31 -18.27 35.22
N ASP A 144 -11.71 -17.78 36.39
CA ASP A 144 -13.05 -18.04 36.94
C ASP A 144 -14.15 -17.45 36.07
N LEU A 145 -13.90 -16.30 35.42
CA LEU A 145 -14.82 -15.72 34.45
C LEU A 145 -14.93 -16.57 33.19
N VAL A 146 -13.80 -16.97 32.59
CA VAL A 146 -13.77 -17.78 31.37
C VAL A 146 -14.46 -19.12 31.61
N LYS A 147 -14.17 -19.80 32.72
CA LYS A 147 -14.85 -21.06 33.07
C LYS A 147 -16.34 -20.90 33.30
N ARG A 148 -16.79 -19.76 33.82
CA ARG A 148 -18.21 -19.44 33.98
C ARG A 148 -18.89 -19.08 32.65
N LEU A 149 -18.20 -18.36 31.77
CA LEU A 149 -18.73 -17.90 30.50
C LEU A 149 -18.76 -19.00 29.44
N PHE A 150 -17.69 -19.77 29.26
CA PHE A 150 -17.49 -20.63 28.09
C PHE A 150 -17.30 -22.12 28.42
N CYS A 151 -16.84 -22.48 29.61
CA CYS A 151 -16.54 -23.88 29.94
C CYS A 151 -17.81 -24.68 30.32
N GLY A 152 -18.14 -25.68 29.51
CA GLY A 152 -19.09 -26.74 29.83
C GLY A 152 -18.38 -28.06 30.16
N THR A 153 -19.16 -29.08 30.49
CA THR A 153 -18.66 -30.44 30.75
C THR A 153 -19.52 -31.48 30.05
N LEU A 154 -18.89 -32.30 29.22
CA LEU A 154 -19.44 -33.53 28.66
C LEU A 154 -19.18 -34.70 29.61
N SER A 155 -20.08 -35.68 29.62
CA SER A 155 -19.97 -36.94 30.37
C SER A 155 -20.05 -38.10 29.38
N ASN A 156 -18.89 -38.69 29.10
CA ASN A 156 -18.74 -39.90 28.30
C ASN A 156 -19.12 -41.10 29.17
N ASN A 157 -20.33 -41.62 28.97
CA ASN A 157 -20.88 -42.76 29.69
C ASN A 157 -20.67 -44.03 28.87
N VAL A 158 -20.12 -45.09 29.49
CA VAL A 158 -20.05 -46.44 28.91
C VAL A 158 -20.78 -47.40 29.83
N VAL A 159 -21.97 -47.85 29.40
CA VAL A 159 -22.86 -48.74 30.14
C VAL A 159 -22.68 -50.15 29.62
N SER A 160 -22.17 -51.07 30.45
CA SER A 160 -22.04 -52.47 30.07
C SER A 160 -23.42 -53.14 29.92
N LEU A 161 -23.57 -53.96 28.89
CA LEU A 161 -24.77 -54.79 28.63
C LEU A 161 -24.64 -56.19 29.25
N ASP A 162 -23.41 -56.65 29.53
CA ASP A 162 -23.14 -57.99 30.04
C ASP A 162 -22.81 -57.99 31.56
N CYS A 163 -22.71 -56.81 32.20
CA CYS A 163 -22.57 -56.66 33.66
C CYS A 163 -23.03 -55.26 34.12
N GLY A 164 -23.28 -55.06 35.41
CA GLY A 164 -23.79 -53.78 35.96
C GLY A 164 -22.80 -52.60 36.02
N HIS A 165 -21.64 -52.68 35.37
CA HIS A 165 -20.62 -51.63 35.43
C HIS A 165 -20.95 -50.46 34.47
N VAL A 166 -20.87 -49.23 34.99
CA VAL A 166 -20.87 -48.00 34.19
C VAL A 166 -19.58 -47.22 34.42
N SER A 167 -18.80 -47.05 33.35
CA SER A 167 -17.68 -46.11 33.35
C SER A 167 -18.17 -44.71 32.98
N ARG A 168 -17.60 -43.69 33.62
CA ARG A 168 -17.91 -42.28 33.34
C ARG A 168 -16.62 -41.46 33.30
N THR A 169 -16.39 -40.78 32.18
CA THR A 169 -15.28 -39.83 32.01
C THR A 169 -15.87 -38.45 31.76
N ALA A 170 -15.43 -37.46 32.52
CA ALA A 170 -15.86 -36.07 32.35
C ALA A 170 -14.80 -35.29 31.57
N GLU A 171 -15.24 -34.55 30.56
CA GLU A 171 -14.37 -33.77 29.67
C GLU A 171 -14.87 -32.33 29.58
N GLU A 172 -13.98 -31.36 29.80
CA GLU A 172 -14.30 -29.94 29.66
C GLU A 172 -14.36 -29.53 28.18
N PHE A 173 -15.30 -28.66 27.81
CA PHE A 173 -15.41 -28.11 26.45
C PHE A 173 -15.67 -26.61 26.45
N TYR A 174 -15.10 -25.91 25.47
CA TYR A 174 -15.35 -24.47 25.22
C TYR A 174 -16.14 -24.24 23.93
N THR A 175 -16.13 -25.22 23.02
CA THR A 175 -16.91 -25.23 21.79
C THR A 175 -17.44 -26.64 21.54
N VAL A 176 -18.70 -26.76 21.13
CA VAL A 176 -19.27 -28.02 20.64
C VAL A 176 -19.04 -28.10 19.13
N ARG A 177 -18.51 -29.22 18.64
CA ARG A 177 -18.32 -29.45 17.20
C ARG A 177 -19.61 -30.02 16.62
N CYS A 178 -20.20 -29.31 15.66
CA CYS A 178 -21.43 -29.71 14.99
C CYS A 178 -21.13 -30.16 13.56
N GLN A 179 -21.46 -31.40 13.21
CA GLN A 179 -21.33 -31.90 11.85
C GLN A 179 -22.36 -31.22 10.92
N VAL A 180 -21.91 -30.82 9.73
CA VAL A 180 -22.77 -30.19 8.71
C VAL A 180 -22.94 -31.08 7.47
N ALA A 181 -21.95 -31.92 7.16
CA ALA A 181 -22.10 -32.95 6.13
C ALA A 181 -23.26 -33.88 6.49
N ASP A 182 -24.20 -34.03 5.56
CA ASP A 182 -25.44 -34.82 5.66
C ASP A 182 -26.47 -34.37 6.72
N MET A 183 -26.24 -33.24 7.41
CA MET A 183 -27.15 -32.67 8.42
C MET A 183 -27.89 -31.44 7.88
N ARG A 184 -29.21 -31.34 8.14
CA ARG A 184 -30.05 -30.22 7.66
C ARG A 184 -30.09 -29.05 8.63
N ASN A 185 -29.87 -29.30 9.92
CA ASN A 185 -30.02 -28.33 10.99
C ASN A 185 -29.17 -28.66 12.23
N LEU A 186 -29.09 -27.70 13.15
CA LEU A 186 -28.33 -27.81 14.40
C LEU A 186 -28.82 -28.95 15.30
N GLN A 187 -30.13 -29.22 15.36
CA GLN A 187 -30.69 -30.27 16.19
C GLN A 187 -30.26 -31.67 15.73
N GLU A 188 -30.33 -31.97 14.44
CA GLU A 188 -29.83 -33.23 13.86
C GLU A 188 -28.34 -33.45 14.21
N SER A 189 -27.52 -32.39 14.18
CA SER A 189 -26.12 -32.48 14.63
C SER A 189 -25.96 -32.67 16.14
N LEU A 190 -26.90 -32.24 16.97
CA LEU A 190 -26.86 -32.44 18.43
C LEU A 190 -27.35 -33.84 18.82
N ASP A 191 -28.31 -34.38 18.07
CA ASP A 191 -28.71 -35.79 18.14
C ASP A 191 -27.50 -36.69 17.84
N GLU A 192 -26.72 -36.40 16.79
CA GLU A 192 -25.48 -37.12 16.47
C GLU A 192 -24.43 -37.01 17.57
N VAL A 193 -24.20 -35.81 18.15
CA VAL A 193 -23.27 -35.63 19.29
C VAL A 193 -23.67 -36.45 20.52
N THR A 194 -24.95 -36.76 20.68
CA THR A 194 -25.48 -37.53 21.82
C THR A 194 -25.97 -38.93 21.45
N VAL A 195 -25.64 -39.40 20.25
CA VAL A 195 -25.98 -40.72 19.74
C VAL A 195 -25.39 -41.82 20.63
N LYS A 196 -25.99 -43.00 20.60
CA LYS A 196 -25.49 -44.17 21.34
C LYS A 196 -24.77 -45.13 20.41
N ASP A 197 -23.48 -45.34 20.66
CA ASP A 197 -22.64 -46.32 19.98
C ASP A 197 -22.74 -47.67 20.69
N THR A 198 -22.98 -48.76 19.94
CA THR A 198 -22.90 -50.12 20.47
C THR A 198 -21.49 -50.67 20.28
N LEU A 199 -20.77 -50.90 21.38
CA LEU A 199 -19.44 -51.51 21.40
C LEU A 199 -19.55 -53.03 21.39
N GLU A 200 -19.55 -53.62 20.21
CA GLU A 200 -19.65 -55.06 19.98
C GLU A 200 -18.59 -55.61 19.01
N GLY A 201 -18.54 -56.95 18.85
CA GLY A 201 -17.52 -57.62 18.04
C GLY A 201 -16.09 -57.34 18.54
N ASP A 202 -15.18 -57.03 17.62
CA ASP A 202 -13.78 -56.73 17.96
C ASP A 202 -13.63 -55.46 18.84
N ASN A 203 -14.58 -54.53 18.73
CA ASN A 203 -14.63 -53.24 19.43
C ASN A 203 -15.26 -53.31 20.84
N MET A 204 -15.53 -54.52 21.38
CA MET A 204 -16.06 -54.70 22.74
C MET A 204 -15.19 -54.00 23.82
N TYR A 205 -15.88 -53.36 24.78
CA TYR A 205 -15.27 -52.59 25.86
C TYR A 205 -14.57 -53.49 26.89
N THR A 206 -13.30 -53.21 27.20
CA THR A 206 -12.60 -53.88 28.31
C THR A 206 -13.06 -53.26 29.64
N CYS A 207 -13.95 -53.95 30.34
CA CYS A 207 -14.52 -53.47 31.59
C CYS A 207 -13.49 -53.54 32.74
N SER A 208 -13.18 -52.39 33.33
CA SER A 208 -12.20 -52.26 34.43
C SER A 208 -12.60 -52.98 35.72
N GLN A 209 -13.89 -53.22 35.96
CA GLN A 209 -14.35 -53.97 37.14
C GLN A 209 -14.24 -55.49 37.00
N CYS A 210 -14.45 -56.05 35.80
CA CYS A 210 -14.45 -57.50 35.59
C CYS A 210 -13.25 -58.03 34.79
N GLY A 211 -12.40 -57.14 34.26
CA GLY A 211 -11.19 -57.49 33.50
C GLY A 211 -11.43 -58.17 32.15
N LYS A 212 -12.67 -58.15 31.64
CA LYS A 212 -13.09 -58.86 30.42
C LYS A 212 -13.60 -57.87 29.37
N LYS A 213 -13.49 -58.23 28.09
CA LYS A 213 -14.27 -57.60 27.03
C LYS A 213 -15.75 -57.90 27.26
N VAL A 214 -16.57 -56.86 27.28
CA VAL A 214 -18.04 -56.90 27.39
C VAL A 214 -18.65 -56.04 26.30
N ARG A 215 -19.87 -56.35 25.88
CA ARG A 215 -20.68 -55.45 25.06
C ARG A 215 -21.09 -54.26 25.92
N ALA A 216 -21.10 -53.06 25.36
CA ALA A 216 -21.48 -51.85 26.07
C ALA A 216 -22.12 -50.83 25.14
N GLU A 217 -23.03 -50.02 25.66
CA GLU A 217 -23.48 -48.79 24.98
C GLU A 217 -22.61 -47.62 25.47
N LYS A 218 -21.98 -46.90 24.53
CA LYS A 218 -21.26 -45.66 24.79
C LYS A 218 -22.10 -44.48 24.32
N ARG A 219 -22.22 -43.41 25.11
CA ARG A 219 -22.80 -42.14 24.66
C ARG A 219 -22.15 -40.95 25.36
N ALA A 220 -22.08 -39.82 24.66
CA ALA A 220 -21.75 -38.53 25.27
C ALA A 220 -23.05 -37.82 25.69
N CYS A 221 -23.03 -37.18 26.87
CA CYS A 221 -24.14 -36.40 27.41
C CYS A 221 -23.63 -35.04 27.89
N PHE A 222 -24.41 -33.97 27.72
CA PHE A 222 -24.10 -32.69 28.37
C PHE A 222 -24.37 -32.81 29.88
N LYS A 223 -23.33 -32.65 30.71
CA LYS A 223 -23.44 -32.68 32.17
C LYS A 223 -23.60 -31.29 32.75
N LYS A 224 -22.78 -30.35 32.27
CA LYS A 224 -22.85 -28.92 32.61
C LYS A 224 -22.77 -28.11 31.32
N LEU A 225 -23.62 -27.10 31.19
CA LEU A 225 -23.57 -26.14 30.09
C LEU A 225 -22.94 -24.80 30.57
N PRO A 226 -22.26 -24.06 29.68
CA PRO A 226 -21.71 -22.73 29.97
C PRO A 226 -22.78 -21.61 29.91
N GLN A 227 -22.45 -20.37 30.29
CA GLN A 227 -23.37 -19.23 30.09
C GLN A 227 -23.49 -18.85 28.60
N ILE A 228 -22.38 -18.90 27.87
CA ILE A 228 -22.27 -18.72 26.41
C ILE A 228 -21.91 -20.07 25.80
N LEU A 229 -22.88 -20.70 25.14
CA LEU A 229 -22.72 -21.96 24.42
C LEU A 229 -22.25 -21.66 23.00
N CYS A 230 -21.03 -22.09 22.68
CA CYS A 230 -20.39 -21.89 21.39
C CYS A 230 -20.46 -23.17 20.55
N PHE A 231 -20.93 -23.07 19.30
CA PHE A 231 -20.89 -24.17 18.33
C PHE A 231 -19.91 -23.84 17.20
N ASN A 232 -18.98 -24.73 16.92
CA ASN A 232 -18.18 -24.70 15.68
C ASN A 232 -18.89 -25.61 14.66
N THR A 233 -19.30 -25.05 13.52
CA THR A 233 -19.88 -25.83 12.43
C THR A 233 -18.74 -26.43 11.60
N MET A 234 -18.63 -27.76 11.63
CA MET A 234 -17.57 -28.54 10.97
C MET A 234 -17.79 -28.58 9.45
N ARG A 235 -17.67 -27.41 8.81
CA ARG A 235 -17.82 -27.20 7.37
C ARG A 235 -16.55 -27.44 6.58
N TYR A 236 -15.42 -27.74 7.22
CA TYR A 236 -14.20 -28.17 6.53
C TYR A 236 -14.06 -29.67 6.63
N THR A 237 -13.96 -30.33 5.48
CA THR A 237 -13.72 -31.76 5.36
C THR A 237 -12.45 -31.98 4.52
N PHE A 238 -11.78 -33.12 4.73
CA PHE A 238 -10.67 -33.52 3.87
C PHE A 238 -11.17 -34.59 2.92
N ASN A 239 -11.17 -34.29 1.62
CA ASN A 239 -11.64 -35.22 0.61
C ASN A 239 -10.50 -36.18 0.27
N MET A 240 -10.65 -37.43 0.72
CA MET A 240 -9.67 -38.51 0.53
C MET A 240 -9.43 -38.90 -0.93
N VAL A 241 -10.29 -38.48 -1.87
CA VAL A 241 -10.15 -38.74 -3.31
C VAL A 241 -9.34 -37.64 -3.99
N THR A 242 -9.64 -36.37 -3.68
CA THR A 242 -8.91 -35.21 -4.26
C THR A 242 -7.61 -34.91 -3.51
N MET A 243 -7.47 -35.40 -2.27
CA MET A 243 -6.41 -35.06 -1.31
C MET A 243 -6.36 -33.56 -0.97
N LEU A 244 -7.51 -32.87 -1.07
CA LEU A 244 -7.66 -31.45 -0.80
C LEU A 244 -8.62 -31.22 0.38
N LYS A 245 -8.48 -30.07 1.03
CA LYS A 245 -9.49 -29.56 1.97
C LYS A 245 -10.64 -28.97 1.16
N GLU A 246 -11.86 -29.37 1.50
CA GLU A 246 -13.07 -28.91 0.83
C GLU A 246 -14.03 -28.29 1.84
N LYS A 247 -14.79 -27.28 1.40
CA LYS A 247 -15.77 -26.58 2.23
C LYS A 247 -17.17 -27.08 1.91
N VAL A 248 -17.86 -27.56 2.94
CA VAL A 248 -19.25 -28.01 2.90
C VAL A 248 -20.18 -26.79 2.91
N ASN A 249 -20.63 -26.38 1.73
CA ASN A 249 -21.56 -25.25 1.53
C ASN A 249 -23.04 -25.65 1.65
N THR A 250 -23.36 -26.88 2.07
CA THR A 250 -24.75 -27.36 2.19
C THR A 250 -25.60 -26.47 3.12
N HIS A 251 -26.92 -26.47 2.88
CA HIS A 251 -27.87 -25.76 3.71
C HIS A 251 -27.94 -26.38 5.11
N PHE A 252 -27.65 -25.58 6.14
CA PHE A 252 -27.72 -25.96 7.55
C PHE A 252 -28.37 -24.84 8.35
N SER A 253 -29.60 -25.08 8.82
CA SER A 253 -30.36 -24.09 9.60
C SER A 253 -30.12 -24.22 11.11
N PHE A 254 -30.18 -23.11 11.82
CA PHE A 254 -30.06 -23.06 13.28
C PHE A 254 -31.10 -22.07 13.84
N PRO A 255 -31.70 -22.34 15.01
CA PRO A 255 -32.83 -21.56 15.51
C PRO A 255 -32.38 -20.30 16.26
N MET A 256 -33.22 -19.27 16.29
CA MET A 256 -32.97 -18.08 17.14
C MET A 256 -33.08 -18.40 18.64
N LEU A 257 -33.83 -19.44 19.01
CA LEU A 257 -33.97 -19.96 20.37
C LEU A 257 -33.68 -21.47 20.35
N LEU A 258 -32.75 -21.92 21.20
CA LEU A 258 -32.32 -23.31 21.31
C LEU A 258 -32.69 -23.85 22.70
N ASN A 259 -33.23 -25.06 22.76
CA ASN A 259 -33.51 -25.78 24.00
C ASN A 259 -32.56 -26.98 24.10
N MET A 260 -31.80 -27.07 25.20
CA MET A 260 -30.81 -28.13 25.42
C MET A 260 -31.34 -29.29 26.30
N THR A 261 -32.63 -29.31 26.63
CA THR A 261 -33.23 -30.28 27.58
C THR A 261 -33.08 -31.74 27.17
N ASP A 262 -33.11 -32.03 25.87
CA ASP A 262 -33.06 -33.41 25.40
C ASP A 262 -31.64 -33.99 25.35
N TYR A 263 -30.61 -33.14 25.38
CA TYR A 263 -29.20 -33.53 25.22
C TYR A 263 -28.43 -33.70 26.55
N VAL A 264 -29.06 -33.35 27.68
CA VAL A 264 -28.41 -33.40 29.00
C VAL A 264 -28.49 -34.78 29.67
N GLU A 265 -27.48 -35.09 30.49
CA GLU A 265 -27.30 -36.39 31.18
C GLU A 265 -28.52 -36.79 32.05
N LYS A 266 -29.26 -35.81 32.61
CA LYS A 266 -30.49 -36.06 33.39
C LYS A 266 -31.65 -36.63 32.55
N THR A 267 -31.68 -36.30 31.27
CA THR A 267 -32.74 -36.73 30.34
C THR A 267 -32.37 -38.06 29.69
N LEU A 268 -31.15 -38.15 29.14
CA LEU A 268 -30.65 -39.23 28.29
C LEU A 268 -30.30 -40.55 28.99
N MET A 269 -30.11 -40.57 30.32
CA MET A 269 -29.74 -41.79 31.05
C MET A 269 -30.96 -42.65 31.47
N PRO A 270 -30.87 -44.00 31.43
CA PRO A 270 -31.99 -44.90 31.78
C PRO A 270 -32.56 -44.74 33.20
N HIS A 271 -33.83 -45.09 33.40
CA HIS A 271 -34.60 -44.88 34.64
C HIS A 271 -33.94 -45.47 35.90
N GLN A 272 -33.34 -46.67 35.78
CA GLN A 272 -32.63 -47.33 36.89
C GLN A 272 -31.44 -46.50 37.42
N TYR A 273 -30.80 -45.69 36.58
CA TYR A 273 -29.73 -44.77 36.99
C TYR A 273 -30.26 -43.46 37.57
N LYS A 274 -31.51 -43.07 37.24
CA LYS A 274 -32.17 -41.92 37.88
C LYS A 274 -32.39 -42.23 39.37
N GLU A 275 -32.87 -43.44 39.69
CA GLU A 275 -33.06 -43.91 41.07
C GLU A 275 -31.75 -44.00 41.88
N GLU A 276 -30.64 -44.49 41.29
CA GLU A 276 -29.32 -44.44 41.96
C GLU A 276 -28.84 -43.01 42.22
N ARG A 277 -29.05 -42.10 41.26
CA ARG A 277 -28.66 -40.69 41.39
C ARG A 277 -29.52 -39.97 42.44
N GLU A 278 -30.81 -40.24 42.48
CA GLU A 278 -31.74 -39.69 43.46
C GLU A 278 -31.42 -40.18 44.87
N LYS A 279 -31.09 -41.47 45.06
CA LYS A 279 -30.55 -41.97 46.34
C LYS A 279 -29.28 -41.24 46.76
N ARG A 280 -28.32 -41.04 45.86
CA ARG A 280 -27.08 -40.29 46.15
C ARG A 280 -27.34 -38.80 46.42
N LYS A 281 -28.30 -38.17 45.73
CA LYS A 281 -28.74 -36.80 46.03
C LYS A 281 -29.36 -36.72 47.41
N GLN A 282 -30.28 -37.63 47.77
CA GLN A 282 -30.90 -37.68 49.10
C GLN A 282 -29.88 -37.95 50.22
N GLU A 283 -28.85 -38.79 49.98
CA GLU A 283 -27.73 -38.97 50.92
C GLU A 283 -26.86 -37.71 51.09
N GLN A 284 -26.72 -36.88 50.05
CA GLN A 284 -26.02 -35.60 50.11
C GLN A 284 -26.89 -34.47 50.69
N GLU A 285 -28.19 -34.46 50.43
CA GLU A 285 -29.16 -33.52 50.98
C GLU A 285 -29.34 -33.76 52.48
N ASN A 286 -29.42 -35.02 52.93
CA ASN A 286 -29.36 -35.37 54.36
C ASN A 286 -28.05 -34.93 55.04
N LYS A 287 -26.95 -34.73 54.29
CA LYS A 287 -25.69 -34.14 54.79
C LYS A 287 -25.65 -32.60 54.70
N LYS A 288 -26.44 -31.97 53.81
CA LYS A 288 -26.59 -30.51 53.71
C LYS A 288 -27.66 -29.95 54.68
N ALA A 289 -28.65 -30.75 55.07
CA ALA A 289 -29.76 -30.36 55.94
C ALA A 289 -29.38 -29.89 57.35
N SER A 290 -28.11 -30.05 57.76
CA SER A 290 -27.55 -29.51 59.00
C SER A 290 -27.07 -28.05 58.91
N ALA A 291 -27.13 -27.41 57.72
CA ALA A 291 -26.81 -26.00 57.52
C ALA A 291 -28.06 -25.23 57.03
N VAL A 292 -28.66 -24.43 57.90
CA VAL A 292 -29.90 -23.69 57.64
C VAL A 292 -29.62 -22.38 56.90
N ASP A 293 -30.07 -22.24 55.65
CA ASP A 293 -30.35 -20.94 55.02
C ASP A 293 -31.33 -21.08 53.83
N ALA A 294 -32.61 -21.30 54.12
CA ALA A 294 -33.63 -21.75 53.15
C ALA A 294 -34.19 -20.66 52.20
N ASN A 295 -33.41 -19.65 51.83
CA ASN A 295 -33.89 -18.50 51.04
C ASN A 295 -32.89 -17.95 49.99
N LYS A 296 -31.84 -18.73 49.66
CA LYS A 296 -30.95 -18.47 48.52
C LYS A 296 -31.26 -19.43 47.39
N ALA A 297 -31.47 -18.90 46.18
CA ALA A 297 -31.37 -19.70 44.97
C ALA A 297 -29.93 -20.23 44.88
N THR A 298 -29.81 -21.53 44.67
CA THR A 298 -28.56 -22.30 44.61
C THR A 298 -28.03 -22.36 43.18
N GLU A 299 -26.78 -22.79 42.99
CA GLU A 299 -26.25 -23.02 41.63
C GLU A 299 -27.08 -24.07 40.85
N ASP A 300 -27.67 -25.04 41.57
CA ASP A 300 -28.60 -26.03 40.99
C ASP A 300 -29.80 -25.34 40.28
N ASP A 301 -30.37 -24.25 40.83
CA ASP A 301 -31.52 -23.53 40.23
C ASP A 301 -31.16 -22.85 38.89
N PHE A 302 -29.88 -22.48 38.69
CA PHE A 302 -29.39 -21.91 37.43
C PHE A 302 -28.97 -22.99 36.41
N GLU A 303 -28.65 -24.21 36.86
CA GLU A 303 -28.41 -25.38 36.00
C GLU A 303 -29.70 -26.02 35.45
N GLU A 304 -30.87 -25.72 36.01
CA GLU A 304 -32.15 -26.17 35.45
C GLU A 304 -32.61 -25.37 34.22
N CYS A 305 -32.07 -24.17 34.00
CA CYS A 305 -32.42 -23.33 32.87
C CYS A 305 -31.63 -23.71 31.60
N LEU A 306 -32.30 -24.40 30.67
CA LEU A 306 -31.69 -24.98 29.46
C LEU A 306 -32.12 -24.29 28.14
N GLU A 307 -32.76 -23.13 28.24
CA GLU A 307 -33.07 -22.27 27.08
C GLU A 307 -31.92 -21.32 26.77
N TYR A 308 -31.64 -21.15 25.47
CA TYR A 308 -30.58 -20.32 24.94
C TYR A 308 -31.09 -19.44 23.79
N GLU A 309 -30.58 -18.23 23.70
CA GLU A 309 -30.89 -17.27 22.63
C GLU A 309 -29.65 -17.04 21.74
N LEU A 310 -29.84 -17.01 20.42
CA LEU A 310 -28.76 -16.72 19.47
C LEU A 310 -28.30 -15.27 19.67
N VAL A 311 -27.01 -15.10 19.94
CA VAL A 311 -26.40 -13.83 20.33
C VAL A 311 -25.31 -13.35 19.38
N GLY A 312 -24.77 -14.25 18.56
CA GLY A 312 -23.89 -13.91 17.46
C GLY A 312 -23.62 -15.08 16.51
N VAL A 313 -23.26 -14.74 15.28
CA VAL A 313 -22.88 -15.68 14.21
C VAL A 313 -21.61 -15.15 13.55
N THR A 314 -20.53 -15.92 13.59
CA THR A 314 -19.39 -15.72 12.68
C THR A 314 -19.69 -16.44 11.37
N VAL A 315 -19.65 -15.72 10.25
CA VAL A 315 -19.80 -16.24 8.89
C VAL A 315 -18.43 -16.32 8.25
N HIS A 316 -18.20 -17.39 7.49
CA HIS A 316 -17.05 -17.53 6.61
C HIS A 316 -17.51 -17.53 5.15
N THR A 317 -16.88 -16.71 4.31
CA THR A 317 -17.06 -16.71 2.85
C THR A 317 -15.74 -17.04 2.13
N GLY A 318 -15.77 -17.96 1.17
CA GLY A 318 -14.57 -18.42 0.45
C GLY A 318 -14.37 -19.94 0.48
N THR A 319 -13.15 -20.40 0.19
CA THR A 319 -12.74 -21.81 0.09
C THR A 319 -12.14 -22.31 1.42
N ALA A 320 -11.77 -23.60 1.51
CA ALA A 320 -11.18 -24.16 2.72
C ALA A 320 -9.75 -23.66 3.01
N ASP A 321 -8.99 -23.25 1.99
CA ASP A 321 -7.61 -22.75 2.12
C ASP A 321 -7.52 -21.21 2.16
N GLY A 322 -8.62 -20.51 1.86
CA GLY A 322 -8.65 -19.05 1.87
C GLY A 322 -10.03 -18.46 1.69
N GLY A 323 -10.37 -17.48 2.52
CA GLY A 323 -11.64 -16.76 2.47
C GLY A 323 -11.65 -15.51 3.34
N HIS A 324 -12.77 -15.24 3.99
CA HIS A 324 -12.97 -14.06 4.81
C HIS A 324 -13.99 -14.31 5.92
N TYR A 325 -13.68 -13.84 7.13
CA TYR A 325 -14.54 -13.96 8.31
C TYR A 325 -15.19 -12.60 8.66
N TYR A 326 -16.48 -12.63 8.97
CA TYR A 326 -17.22 -11.47 9.49
C TYR A 326 -18.30 -11.93 10.48
N SER A 327 -18.76 -11.04 11.34
CA SER A 327 -19.66 -11.39 12.45
C SER A 327 -20.96 -10.60 12.44
N PHE A 328 -22.09 -11.28 12.58
CA PHE A 328 -23.34 -10.69 13.02
C PHE A 328 -23.45 -10.81 14.54
N ILE A 329 -23.63 -9.70 15.25
CA ILE A 329 -23.67 -9.69 16.72
C ILE A 329 -24.86 -8.87 17.21
N LYS A 330 -25.67 -9.47 18.07
CA LYS A 330 -26.78 -8.80 18.77
C LYS A 330 -26.22 -7.92 19.89
N GLU A 331 -26.83 -6.78 20.17
CA GLU A 331 -26.45 -5.94 21.33
C GLU A 331 -26.99 -6.48 22.67
N ARG A 332 -26.24 -6.28 23.76
CA ARG A 332 -26.64 -6.66 25.15
C ARG A 332 -27.08 -5.51 26.04
N ASN A 333 -26.72 -4.27 25.70
CA ASN A 333 -26.99 -3.10 26.55
C ASN A 333 -28.46 -2.71 26.50
N LYS A 334 -29.16 -2.89 27.62
CA LYS A 334 -30.60 -2.57 27.75
C LYS A 334 -30.80 -1.07 27.98
N SER A 335 -31.00 -0.29 26.92
CA SER A 335 -31.92 0.84 27.02
C SER A 335 -33.36 0.30 26.95
N ALA A 336 -34.24 0.74 27.84
CA ALA A 336 -35.52 0.06 28.13
C ALA A 336 -36.61 0.20 27.04
N LEU A 337 -36.24 0.54 25.80
CA LEU A 337 -37.15 0.95 24.73
C LEU A 337 -36.90 0.28 23.37
N GLN A 338 -35.78 -0.43 23.19
CA GLN A 338 -35.50 -1.18 21.95
C GLN A 338 -34.92 -2.56 22.30
N HIS A 339 -35.75 -3.59 22.20
CA HIS A 339 -35.28 -4.97 22.18
C HIS A 339 -34.95 -5.38 20.75
N ASP A 340 -33.82 -6.07 20.58
CA ASP A 340 -33.37 -6.77 19.36
C ASP A 340 -32.66 -5.93 18.26
N ARG A 341 -31.63 -5.14 18.64
CA ARG A 341 -30.67 -4.57 17.66
C ARG A 341 -29.54 -5.54 17.32
N TRP A 342 -29.28 -5.72 16.03
CA TRP A 342 -28.17 -6.50 15.49
C TRP A 342 -27.24 -5.64 14.63
N PHE A 343 -25.96 -6.02 14.59
CA PHE A 343 -24.94 -5.32 13.84
C PHE A 343 -24.04 -6.30 13.08
N LEU A 344 -23.70 -5.95 11.85
CA LEU A 344 -22.63 -6.57 11.06
C LEU A 344 -21.31 -5.91 11.44
N PHE A 345 -20.35 -6.71 11.88
CA PHE A 345 -18.95 -6.37 12.08
C PHE A 345 -18.13 -7.05 10.97
N ASN A 346 -17.65 -6.24 10.02
CA ASN A 346 -16.84 -6.69 8.89
C ASN A 346 -15.54 -5.87 8.86
N ASP A 347 -14.52 -6.36 9.57
CA ASP A 347 -13.26 -5.65 9.82
C ASP A 347 -13.50 -4.20 10.29
N ALA A 348 -13.08 -3.20 9.51
CA ALA A 348 -13.21 -1.79 9.81
C ALA A 348 -14.63 -1.24 9.63
N GLU A 349 -15.57 -2.01 9.07
CA GLU A 349 -16.94 -1.58 8.82
C GLU A 349 -17.90 -2.20 9.83
N VAL A 350 -18.60 -1.35 10.59
CA VAL A 350 -19.71 -1.78 11.45
C VAL A 350 -21.00 -1.14 10.95
N LYS A 351 -22.03 -1.95 10.70
CA LYS A 351 -23.32 -1.51 10.13
C LYS A 351 -24.50 -2.13 10.88
N PRO A 352 -25.67 -1.48 10.97
CA PRO A 352 -26.90 -2.14 11.40
C PRO A 352 -27.21 -3.36 10.53
N PHE A 353 -27.79 -4.39 11.13
CA PHE A 353 -28.20 -5.63 10.45
C PHE A 353 -29.63 -6.00 10.87
N ASP A 354 -30.41 -6.53 9.93
CA ASP A 354 -31.75 -7.04 10.18
C ASP A 354 -31.67 -8.56 10.47
N PRO A 355 -32.04 -9.03 11.68
CA PRO A 355 -32.00 -10.46 12.00
C PRO A 355 -32.90 -11.33 11.11
N SER A 356 -33.87 -10.76 10.37
CA SER A 356 -34.63 -11.51 9.37
C SER A 356 -33.75 -12.13 8.27
N GLN A 357 -32.59 -11.53 8.01
CA GLN A 357 -31.66 -11.95 6.95
C GLN A 357 -30.70 -13.08 7.38
N ILE A 358 -30.71 -13.52 8.65
CA ILE A 358 -29.80 -14.57 9.14
C ILE A 358 -29.92 -15.85 8.30
N ALA A 359 -31.13 -16.28 7.95
CA ALA A 359 -31.33 -17.46 7.11
C ALA A 359 -30.73 -17.31 5.70
N ALA A 360 -30.82 -16.11 5.12
CA ALA A 360 -30.30 -15.83 3.77
C ALA A 360 -28.77 -15.77 3.74
N GLU A 361 -28.15 -15.17 4.76
CA GLU A 361 -26.71 -14.92 4.86
C GLU A 361 -25.90 -16.06 5.48
N CYS A 362 -26.52 -16.89 6.34
CA CYS A 362 -25.77 -17.78 7.24
C CYS A 362 -26.03 -19.28 7.04
N PHE A 363 -27.14 -19.70 6.43
CA PHE A 363 -27.45 -21.14 6.33
C PHE A 363 -26.66 -21.86 5.24
N GLY A 364 -26.13 -21.14 4.24
CA GLY A 364 -25.54 -21.75 3.03
C GLY A 364 -26.61 -22.28 2.07
N GLY A 365 -26.27 -23.34 1.33
CA GLY A 365 -27.11 -23.94 0.29
C GLY A 365 -26.89 -23.31 -1.09
N GLU A 366 -27.79 -23.61 -2.02
CA GLU A 366 -27.75 -23.06 -3.38
C GLU A 366 -28.45 -21.70 -3.49
N MET A 367 -28.03 -20.91 -4.48
CA MET A 367 -28.66 -19.64 -4.88
C MET A 367 -28.86 -19.61 -6.40
N THR A 368 -30.10 -19.47 -6.82
CA THR A 368 -30.49 -19.33 -8.23
C THR A 368 -30.40 -17.87 -8.68
N SER A 369 -29.61 -17.58 -9.70
CA SER A 369 -29.49 -16.25 -10.33
C SER A 369 -30.00 -16.27 -11.77
N LYS A 370 -30.76 -15.23 -12.15
CA LYS A 370 -31.24 -15.03 -13.53
C LYS A 370 -30.27 -14.16 -14.31
N THR A 371 -29.49 -14.80 -15.18
CA THR A 371 -28.56 -14.09 -16.07
C THR A 371 -29.19 -13.96 -17.45
N TYR A 372 -29.15 -12.76 -18.03
CA TYR A 372 -29.58 -12.53 -19.42
C TYR A 372 -28.45 -12.93 -20.38
N ASP A 373 -28.69 -13.94 -21.21
CA ASP A 373 -27.78 -14.30 -22.29
C ASP A 373 -28.11 -13.50 -23.55
N SER A 374 -27.16 -12.65 -23.97
CA SER A 374 -27.28 -11.82 -25.17
C SER A 374 -27.17 -12.61 -26.48
N VAL A 375 -26.73 -13.86 -26.45
CA VAL A 375 -26.64 -14.73 -27.63
C VAL A 375 -27.95 -15.46 -27.90
N THR A 376 -28.67 -15.89 -26.86
CA THR A 376 -29.97 -16.60 -26.98
C THR A 376 -31.19 -15.73 -26.73
N GLU A 377 -31.00 -14.45 -26.39
CA GLU A 377 -32.04 -13.46 -26.04
C GLU A 377 -32.99 -13.95 -24.92
N LYS A 378 -32.45 -14.72 -23.98
CA LYS A 378 -33.23 -15.37 -22.91
C LYS A 378 -32.57 -15.18 -21.54
N TYR A 379 -33.42 -15.12 -20.52
CA TYR A 379 -32.98 -15.30 -19.14
C TYR A 379 -32.75 -16.79 -18.88
N MET A 380 -31.55 -17.13 -18.43
CA MET A 380 -31.21 -18.47 -17.96
C MET A 380 -31.10 -18.45 -16.44
N ASP A 381 -31.73 -19.43 -15.78
CA ASP A 381 -31.57 -19.70 -14.36
C ASP A 381 -30.29 -20.51 -14.15
N PHE A 382 -29.30 -19.92 -13.46
CA PHE A 382 -28.10 -20.61 -13.02
C PHE A 382 -28.16 -20.82 -11.51
N SER A 383 -27.98 -22.06 -11.04
CA SER A 383 -27.77 -22.34 -9.62
C SER A 383 -26.29 -22.31 -9.30
N PHE A 384 -25.92 -21.64 -8.21
CA PHE A 384 -24.56 -21.59 -7.68
C PHE A 384 -24.60 -21.89 -6.17
N GLU A 385 -23.59 -22.59 -5.65
CA GLU A 385 -23.44 -22.73 -4.20
C GLU A 385 -23.14 -21.38 -3.54
N LYS A 386 -23.80 -21.09 -2.42
CA LYS A 386 -23.44 -19.96 -1.55
C LYS A 386 -22.12 -20.25 -0.87
N THR A 387 -21.11 -19.45 -1.19
CA THR A 387 -19.80 -19.55 -0.55
C THR A 387 -19.80 -18.95 0.86
N ASN A 388 -20.81 -18.16 1.26
CA ASN A 388 -21.01 -17.63 2.60
C ASN A 388 -21.91 -18.53 3.46
N SER A 389 -21.43 -18.86 4.66
CA SER A 389 -22.14 -19.71 5.61
C SER A 389 -21.65 -19.51 7.04
N ALA A 390 -22.51 -19.70 8.04
CA ALA A 390 -22.11 -19.72 9.45
C ALA A 390 -20.99 -20.74 9.69
N TYR A 391 -19.94 -20.28 10.38
CA TYR A 391 -18.79 -21.05 10.83
C TYR A 391 -18.81 -21.25 12.35
N MET A 392 -19.20 -20.21 13.10
CA MET A 392 -19.30 -20.29 14.57
C MET A 392 -20.58 -19.61 15.05
N LEU A 393 -21.32 -20.30 15.92
CA LEU A 393 -22.56 -19.80 16.54
C LEU A 393 -22.34 -19.54 18.03
N PHE A 394 -22.84 -18.42 18.51
CA PHE A 394 -22.80 -18.05 19.92
C PHE A 394 -24.24 -17.96 20.44
N TYR A 395 -24.52 -18.69 21.52
CA TYR A 395 -25.82 -18.75 22.19
C TYR A 395 -25.67 -18.36 23.66
N GLU A 396 -26.54 -17.50 24.21
CA GLU A 396 -26.50 -17.07 25.61
C GLU A 396 -27.70 -17.63 26.39
N ARG A 397 -27.46 -18.13 27.61
CA ARG A 397 -28.51 -18.72 28.45
C ARG A 397 -29.58 -17.69 28.81
N ARG A 398 -30.83 -17.99 28.47
CA ARG A 398 -31.99 -17.12 28.70
C ARG A 398 -32.61 -17.39 30.07
N LEU A 399 -32.21 -16.61 31.07
CA LEU A 399 -32.79 -16.73 32.41
C LEU A 399 -34.23 -16.14 32.52
N PRO A 400 -35.12 -16.73 33.33
CA PRO A 400 -36.38 -16.13 33.77
C PRO A 400 -36.16 -14.77 34.44
N GLU A 401 -37.12 -13.84 34.34
CA GLU A 401 -36.91 -12.44 34.76
C GLU A 401 -36.55 -12.27 36.24
N HIS A 402 -37.14 -13.08 37.11
CA HIS A 402 -36.85 -13.11 38.54
C HIS A 402 -35.42 -13.61 38.87
N LEU A 403 -34.80 -14.37 37.96
CA LEU A 403 -33.39 -14.78 38.04
C LEU A 403 -32.45 -13.82 37.31
N LYS A 404 -32.90 -13.14 36.23
CA LYS A 404 -32.07 -12.17 35.45
C LYS A 404 -31.42 -11.10 36.34
N GLN A 405 -32.15 -10.54 37.30
CA GLN A 405 -31.64 -9.45 38.14
C GLN A 405 -30.51 -9.91 39.06
N ARG A 406 -30.71 -11.01 39.81
CA ARG A 406 -29.70 -11.59 40.70
C ARG A 406 -28.50 -12.19 39.94
N HIS A 407 -28.72 -12.77 38.77
CA HIS A 407 -27.62 -13.29 37.95
C HIS A 407 -26.73 -12.18 37.38
N SER A 408 -27.31 -11.03 37.00
CA SER A 408 -26.52 -9.86 36.59
C SER A 408 -25.65 -9.32 37.74
N GLU A 409 -26.11 -9.40 38.98
CA GLU A 409 -25.34 -9.02 40.17
C GLU A 409 -24.19 -10.01 40.43
N LEU A 410 -24.45 -11.32 40.36
CA LEU A 410 -23.43 -12.39 40.46
C LEU A 410 -22.36 -12.32 39.36
N LEU A 411 -22.76 -11.99 38.13
CA LEU A 411 -21.84 -11.81 37.01
C LEU A 411 -20.99 -10.53 37.13
N ALA A 412 -21.39 -9.57 37.98
CA ALA A 412 -20.67 -8.32 38.21
C ALA A 412 -19.73 -8.35 39.43
N SER A 413 -19.84 -9.34 40.32
CA SER A 413 -19.00 -9.47 41.52
C SER A 413 -17.73 -10.30 41.28
N PRO A 414 -16.52 -9.81 41.62
CA PRO A 414 -15.26 -10.56 41.43
C PRO A 414 -14.93 -11.64 42.48
N THR A 415 -15.72 -11.80 43.55
CA THR A 415 -15.30 -12.55 44.75
C THR A 415 -15.81 -14.01 44.80
N ALA A 416 -14.88 -14.95 44.91
CA ALA A 416 -15.17 -16.36 45.19
C ALA A 416 -15.73 -16.58 46.60
N SER A 417 -16.60 -17.60 46.74
CA SER A 417 -17.11 -18.04 48.05
C SER A 417 -16.03 -18.77 48.85
N SER A 418 -15.72 -18.29 50.06
CA SER A 418 -14.74 -18.94 50.92
C SER A 418 -15.27 -20.24 51.53
N ARG A 419 -14.61 -21.36 51.23
CA ARG A 419 -14.72 -22.63 51.98
C ARG A 419 -13.40 -23.39 51.95
N THR A 420 -12.54 -23.14 52.95
CA THR A 420 -11.77 -24.14 53.72
C THR A 420 -10.82 -23.44 54.68
N THR A 421 -11.19 -23.36 55.96
CA THR A 421 -10.27 -23.12 57.07
C THR A 421 -10.57 -24.15 58.15
N GLU A 422 -9.89 -25.30 58.09
CA GLU A 422 -9.76 -26.25 59.22
C GLU A 422 -8.82 -27.40 58.82
N ALA A 423 -7.51 -27.21 59.03
CA ALA A 423 -6.51 -28.28 59.32
C ALA A 423 -5.07 -27.73 59.20
N THR A 424 -4.57 -27.03 60.23
CA THR A 424 -3.21 -27.21 60.82
C THR A 424 -2.93 -26.14 61.89
N GLU A 425 -3.57 -26.25 63.05
CA GLU A 425 -2.89 -25.87 64.30
C GLU A 425 -2.24 -27.14 64.87
N LYS A 426 -0.93 -27.29 64.64
CA LYS A 426 -0.04 -28.11 65.47
C LYS A 426 1.41 -27.75 65.22
N ALA A 427 2.15 -27.56 66.31
CA ALA A 427 3.60 -27.40 66.39
C ALA A 427 4.21 -26.09 65.82
N SER A 428 4.05 -24.99 66.56
CA SER A 428 5.15 -24.04 66.75
C SER A 428 6.00 -24.48 67.94
N ALA A 429 7.20 -25.04 67.70
CA ALA A 429 8.17 -25.32 68.77
C ALA A 429 9.63 -25.45 68.26
N LEU A 430 10.39 -24.36 68.45
CA LEU A 430 11.78 -24.34 68.94
C LEU A 430 12.98 -24.77 68.05
N LYS A 431 13.94 -23.82 68.01
CA LYS A 431 15.42 -23.94 67.93
C LYS A 431 16.11 -24.12 66.58
N ASP A 432 16.70 -23.02 66.12
CA ASP A 432 18.15 -22.71 66.19
C ASP A 432 19.20 -23.85 66.04
N ASP A 433 20.10 -23.56 65.10
CA ASP A 433 21.57 -23.70 65.14
C ASP A 433 22.33 -25.00 64.79
N GLU A 434 23.51 -24.71 64.21
CA GLU A 434 24.74 -25.50 64.00
C GLU A 434 24.92 -26.46 62.78
N GLU A 435 25.72 -25.93 61.85
CA GLU A 435 26.99 -26.47 61.32
C GLU A 435 27.09 -27.39 60.07
N LEU A 436 27.91 -26.89 59.13
CA LEU A 436 29.00 -27.53 58.36
C LEU A 436 28.85 -29.01 57.89
N THR A 437 29.10 -29.30 56.62
CA THR A 437 30.48 -29.24 56.08
C THR A 437 30.53 -29.29 54.55
N VAL A 438 31.59 -28.69 54.01
CA VAL A 438 31.98 -28.71 52.60
C VAL A 438 32.64 -30.04 52.21
N LYS A 439 32.35 -30.55 51.00
CA LYS A 439 33.34 -31.27 50.18
C LYS A 439 33.36 -30.73 48.75
N THR A 440 34.33 -29.86 48.50
CA THR A 440 34.87 -29.56 47.18
C THR A 440 35.84 -30.65 46.78
N ASP A 441 35.70 -31.20 45.58
CA ASP A 441 36.86 -31.65 44.82
C ASP A 441 37.22 -30.55 43.80
N THR A 442 38.50 -30.24 43.71
CA THR A 442 39.04 -29.10 42.97
C THR A 442 40.26 -29.56 42.20
N GLU A 443 40.37 -29.19 40.93
CA GLU A 443 41.61 -28.75 40.26
C GLU A 443 41.17 -28.19 38.88
N LYS A 444 41.37 -26.89 38.59
CA LYS A 444 42.64 -26.20 38.23
C LYS A 444 43.17 -26.70 36.87
N SER A 445 43.77 -25.89 36.01
CA SER A 445 44.48 -24.59 36.13
C SER A 445 44.64 -24.00 34.70
N ASP A 446 45.15 -22.79 34.42
CA ASP A 446 45.58 -21.61 35.18
C ASP A 446 45.66 -20.40 34.20
N ASP A 447 46.12 -19.25 34.72
CA ASP A 447 46.77 -18.11 34.03
C ASP A 447 45.86 -17.06 33.34
N LYS A 448 45.80 -15.77 33.76
CA LYS A 448 46.83 -14.71 34.07
C LYS A 448 47.02 -13.74 32.88
N GLU A 449 47.30 -12.43 33.02
CA GLU A 449 47.28 -11.46 34.14
C GLU A 449 47.33 -10.01 33.55
N THR A 450 47.30 -8.97 34.40
CA THR A 450 47.58 -7.52 34.14
C THR A 450 46.62 -6.73 33.22
N ALA A 451 45.86 -5.73 33.69
CA ALA A 451 46.23 -4.39 34.23
C ALA A 451 46.42 -3.34 33.09
N GLU A 452 46.16 -2.03 33.24
CA GLU A 452 45.95 -1.18 34.44
C GLU A 452 45.20 0.14 34.10
N ASN A 453 45.13 1.07 35.07
CA ASN A 453 44.60 2.45 35.04
C ASN A 453 43.07 2.70 35.02
N GLU A 454 42.54 3.74 35.69
CA GLU A 454 42.84 4.31 37.02
C GLU A 454 41.75 5.35 37.39
N LYS A 455 41.53 5.57 38.71
CA LYS A 455 40.80 6.70 39.34
C LYS A 455 39.27 6.79 39.07
N SER A 456 38.38 6.49 40.03
CA SER A 456 38.10 7.15 41.35
C SER A 456 37.56 8.58 41.21
N ASN A 457 36.57 9.11 41.96
CA ASN A 457 35.87 8.70 43.19
C ASN A 457 34.46 9.37 43.16
N THR A 458 33.31 8.82 43.57
CA THR A 458 32.85 8.26 44.88
C THR A 458 32.05 9.25 45.73
N LYS A 459 30.77 8.90 46.00
CA LYS A 459 29.85 9.35 47.09
C LYS A 459 29.52 10.85 47.24
N MET A 460 28.23 11.17 47.43
CA MET A 460 27.67 11.36 48.79
C MET A 460 26.13 11.49 48.81
N THR A 461 25.54 10.84 49.80
CA THR A 461 24.22 11.15 50.37
C THR A 461 24.44 11.81 51.74
N ASN A 462 23.69 12.88 52.05
CA ASN A 462 23.22 13.35 53.37
C ASN A 462 22.79 14.83 53.20
N ILE A 463 21.55 15.27 53.48
CA ILE A 463 20.77 15.31 54.73
C ILE A 463 20.93 16.65 55.49
N GLU A 464 19.77 17.24 55.85
CA GLU A 464 19.48 18.21 56.92
C GLU A 464 19.46 19.77 56.74
N LEU A 465 18.26 20.31 57.11
CA LEU A 465 17.94 21.44 58.01
C LEU A 465 17.85 22.93 57.55
N ASN A 466 16.58 23.40 57.65
CA ASN A 466 16.10 24.53 58.48
C ASN A 466 15.94 25.99 57.99
N ASN A 467 14.75 26.49 58.38
CA ASN A 467 14.36 27.83 58.85
C ASN A 467 13.97 28.97 57.88
N SER A 468 12.71 29.39 58.07
CA SER A 468 12.06 30.69 57.80
C SER A 468 12.66 31.84 58.66
N PRO A 469 12.15 33.10 58.71
CA PRO A 469 10.84 33.68 58.31
C PRO A 469 10.98 34.75 57.19
N SER A 470 10.06 35.67 56.88
CA SER A 470 8.75 36.11 57.44
C SER A 470 7.80 36.57 56.28
N GLU A 471 6.59 37.12 56.43
CA GLU A 471 5.82 37.62 57.59
C GLU A 471 4.28 37.48 57.40
N LYS A 472 3.47 38.41 57.93
CA LYS A 472 1.98 38.49 57.94
C LYS A 472 1.55 39.99 58.10
N PRO A 473 0.26 40.44 58.11
CA PRO A 473 -0.94 39.76 58.65
C PRO A 473 -2.34 39.99 58.04
N ASP A 474 -3.21 38.98 58.25
CA ASP A 474 -4.57 38.96 58.86
C ASP A 474 -5.76 39.92 58.50
N THR A 475 -6.95 39.29 58.63
CA THR A 475 -8.27 39.79 59.14
C THR A 475 -9.34 40.51 58.27
N SER A 476 -10.43 39.75 58.04
CA SER A 476 -11.86 40.03 58.31
C SER A 476 -12.71 41.13 57.62
N SER A 477 -13.82 40.64 57.04
CA SER A 477 -15.23 41.11 57.14
C SER A 477 -15.75 42.39 56.46
N SER A 478 -17.00 42.29 55.99
CA SER A 478 -17.98 43.38 55.71
C SER A 478 -17.67 44.28 54.50
N ASP A 479 -18.64 44.82 53.75
CA ASP A 479 -20.03 44.41 53.45
C ASP A 479 -20.42 45.02 52.07
N ALA A 480 -21.64 44.78 51.59
CA ALA A 480 -22.47 45.67 50.72
C ALA A 480 -21.79 46.81 49.89
N THR A 481 -22.13 47.08 48.61
CA THR A 481 -23.50 47.10 48.05
C THR A 481 -23.47 47.22 46.51
N SER A 482 -24.43 46.54 45.88
CA SER A 482 -25.10 46.78 44.57
C SER A 482 -24.92 48.10 43.78
N ILE A 483 -25.00 47.97 42.44
CA ILE A 483 -25.85 48.74 41.46
C ILE A 483 -25.12 48.96 40.12
N GLU A 484 -25.57 48.25 39.08
CA GLU A 484 -25.48 48.70 37.68
C GLU A 484 -26.60 49.72 37.39
N PRO A 485 -26.42 50.58 36.37
CA PRO A 485 -27.53 51.06 35.56
C PRO A 485 -27.45 50.49 34.13
N GLN A 486 -28.17 49.39 33.94
CA GLN A 486 -29.19 49.16 32.89
C GLN A 486 -28.97 49.62 31.43
N ALA A 487 -29.24 48.63 30.56
CA ALA A 487 -30.16 48.69 29.42
C ALA A 487 -29.72 49.27 28.06
N SER A 488 -30.33 48.88 26.94
CA SER A 488 -30.94 47.60 26.51
C SER A 488 -31.37 47.74 25.04
N THR A 489 -31.55 46.61 24.33
CA THR A 489 -32.65 46.30 23.38
C THR A 489 -32.19 45.14 22.48
N SER A 490 -32.90 44.06 22.13
CA SER A 490 -34.12 43.35 22.56
C SER A 490 -34.93 42.94 21.32
N ALA A 491 -35.04 41.63 21.06
CA ALA A 491 -36.23 40.95 20.49
C ALA A 491 -35.86 39.48 20.17
N ALA A 492 -36.77 38.50 20.17
CA ALA A 492 -38.00 38.27 20.95
C ALA A 492 -38.44 36.81 20.67
N ALA A 493 -38.83 36.04 21.68
CA ALA A 493 -39.52 34.75 21.49
C ALA A 493 -40.42 34.47 22.69
N ALA A 494 -41.64 33.99 22.43
CA ALA A 494 -42.74 34.01 23.39
C ALA A 494 -42.96 32.69 24.15
N THR A 495 -43.62 32.82 25.30
CA THR A 495 -43.95 31.80 26.31
C THR A 495 -45.25 31.05 26.03
N ALA A 496 -45.32 29.81 26.54
CA ALA A 496 -46.54 29.27 27.16
C ALA A 496 -46.15 28.20 28.20
N ALA A 497 -46.80 28.21 29.37
CA ALA A 497 -46.49 27.33 30.50
C ALA A 497 -47.72 26.52 30.93
N SER A 498 -47.52 25.38 31.60
CA SER A 498 -48.50 24.86 32.55
C SER A 498 -47.89 23.92 33.60
N THR A 499 -48.52 23.92 34.76
CA THR A 499 -48.16 23.27 36.03
C THR A 499 -48.37 21.75 36.06
N LYS A 500 -47.62 21.06 36.95
CA LYS A 500 -48.19 20.17 37.98
C LYS A 500 -47.18 19.78 39.06
N SER A 501 -47.70 19.30 40.20
CA SER A 501 -46.95 19.08 41.43
C SER A 501 -46.81 17.61 41.81
N THR A 502 -45.85 17.37 42.72
CA THR A 502 -45.84 16.34 43.79
C THR A 502 -45.74 14.84 43.46
N THR A 503 -44.80 14.22 44.18
CA THR A 503 -44.73 12.81 44.65
C THR A 503 -44.68 11.69 43.61
N GLU A 504 -43.52 11.05 43.48
CA GLU A 504 -43.41 9.58 43.55
C GLU A 504 -42.00 9.12 43.94
N ALA A 505 -41.86 7.84 44.30
CA ALA A 505 -40.79 7.33 45.16
C ALA A 505 -39.42 7.13 44.48
N ALA A 506 -38.37 7.09 45.30
CA ALA A 506 -37.00 6.90 44.87
C ALA A 506 -36.73 5.48 44.33
N VAL A 507 -36.88 5.29 43.02
CA VAL A 507 -36.31 4.13 42.31
C VAL A 507 -34.81 4.38 42.10
N LYS A 508 -33.97 3.73 42.90
CA LYS A 508 -32.52 3.65 42.65
C LYS A 508 -32.29 2.86 41.36
N HIS A 509 -32.16 3.56 40.23
CA HIS A 509 -31.62 2.94 39.02
C HIS A 509 -30.15 2.58 39.25
N THR A 510 -29.88 1.28 39.45
CA THR A 510 -28.53 0.73 39.48
C THR A 510 -27.92 0.84 38.09
N ARG A 511 -27.33 2.01 37.79
CA ARG A 511 -26.59 2.27 36.57
C ARG A 511 -25.40 1.30 36.53
N MET A 512 -25.43 0.32 35.62
CA MET A 512 -24.28 -0.58 35.42
C MET A 512 -23.04 0.28 35.20
N GLN A 513 -22.02 0.06 36.04
CA GLN A 513 -20.82 0.88 36.03
C GLN A 513 -20.11 0.74 34.68
N ILE A 514 -19.86 1.88 34.03
CA ILE A 514 -18.92 1.93 32.90
C ILE A 514 -17.56 1.54 33.50
N PRO A 515 -16.81 0.59 32.91
CA PRO A 515 -15.48 0.22 33.40
C PRO A 515 -14.59 1.47 33.46
N ILE A 516 -14.00 1.73 34.63
CA ILE A 516 -13.11 2.88 34.80
C ILE A 516 -11.81 2.52 34.10
N LEU A 517 -11.57 3.13 32.93
CA LEU A 517 -10.30 2.99 32.23
C LEU A 517 -9.15 3.45 33.13
N ASN A 518 -8.00 2.80 33.00
CA ASN A 518 -6.78 3.29 33.64
C ASN A 518 -6.39 4.65 33.03
N LYS A 519 -5.67 5.47 33.82
CA LYS A 519 -5.41 6.87 33.44
C LYS A 519 -4.59 7.02 32.16
N GLU A 520 -3.64 6.12 31.92
CA GLU A 520 -2.81 6.11 30.71
C GLU A 520 -3.65 5.88 29.44
N LEU A 521 -4.57 4.91 29.46
CA LEU A 521 -5.48 4.64 28.35
C LEU A 521 -6.48 5.77 28.13
N GLU A 522 -7.03 6.34 29.21
CA GLU A 522 -7.91 7.51 29.14
C GLU A 522 -7.21 8.69 28.47
N ASP A 523 -6.01 9.07 28.94
CA ASP A 523 -5.26 10.20 28.41
C ASP A 523 -4.79 9.96 26.95
N TRP A 524 -4.43 8.72 26.61
CA TRP A 524 -4.08 8.33 25.25
C TRP A 524 -5.26 8.46 24.28
N ILE A 525 -6.42 7.88 24.61
CA ILE A 525 -7.62 7.96 23.75
C ILE A 525 -8.14 9.41 23.69
N TRP A 526 -8.12 10.13 24.80
CA TRP A 526 -8.50 11.54 24.83
C TRP A 526 -7.59 12.40 23.95
N GLN A 527 -6.30 12.10 23.89
CA GLN A 527 -5.39 12.79 22.97
C GLN A 527 -5.66 12.43 21.50
N ASP A 528 -5.87 11.15 21.17
CA ASP A 528 -6.17 10.71 19.80
C ASP A 528 -7.53 11.24 19.31
N ASN A 529 -8.58 11.15 20.12
CA ASN A 529 -9.90 11.69 19.81
C ASN A 529 -9.87 13.20 19.61
N ARG A 530 -9.18 13.95 20.48
CA ARG A 530 -9.02 15.41 20.29
C ARG A 530 -8.32 15.73 18.98
N GLN A 531 -7.29 14.96 18.62
CA GLN A 531 -6.60 15.17 17.34
C GLN A 531 -7.51 14.85 16.16
N PHE A 532 -8.16 13.69 16.18
CA PHE A 532 -9.06 13.25 15.12
C PHE A 532 -10.23 14.23 14.90
N LEU A 533 -10.84 14.73 15.97
CA LEU A 533 -11.93 15.72 15.89
C LEU A 533 -11.43 17.09 15.39
N GLN A 534 -10.21 17.50 15.73
CA GLN A 534 -9.58 18.69 15.15
C GLN A 534 -9.37 18.51 13.65
N ASP A 535 -8.75 17.41 13.22
CA ASP A 535 -8.52 17.09 11.82
C ASP A 535 -9.86 17.06 11.06
N ARG A 536 -10.87 16.35 11.59
CA ARG A 536 -12.21 16.26 10.99
C ARG A 536 -12.84 17.63 10.75
N ASN A 537 -12.75 18.53 11.73
CA ASN A 537 -13.27 19.90 11.60
C ASN A 537 -12.46 20.73 10.60
N ILE A 538 -11.13 20.59 10.58
CA ILE A 538 -10.21 21.33 9.70
C ILE A 538 -10.43 20.98 8.23
N PHE A 539 -10.73 19.71 7.95
CA PHE A 539 -10.97 19.22 6.59
C PHE A 539 -12.44 19.38 6.13
N GLU A 540 -13.33 20.00 6.92
CA GLU A 540 -14.68 20.29 6.43
C GLU A 540 -14.72 21.45 5.42
N HIS A 541 -15.61 21.36 4.44
CA HIS A 541 -15.95 22.46 3.52
C HIS A 541 -16.41 23.74 4.24
N THR A 542 -17.02 23.61 5.41
CA THR A 542 -17.41 24.74 6.28
C THR A 542 -16.17 25.52 6.72
N TYR A 543 -15.11 24.83 7.15
CA TYR A 543 -13.83 25.41 7.54
C TYR A 543 -13.07 25.98 6.34
N PHE A 544 -13.08 25.30 5.18
CA PHE A 544 -12.47 25.83 3.95
C PHE A 544 -13.11 27.16 3.50
N ASN A 545 -14.44 27.28 3.61
CA ASN A 545 -15.16 28.53 3.33
C ASN A 545 -14.84 29.62 4.36
N PHE A 546 -14.72 29.27 5.65
CA PHE A 546 -14.26 30.20 6.68
C PHE A 546 -12.85 30.73 6.40
N MET A 547 -11.91 29.86 6.05
CA MET A 547 -10.54 30.25 5.68
C MET A 547 -10.53 31.13 4.44
N TRP A 548 -11.33 30.83 3.41
CA TRP A 548 -11.50 31.69 2.23
C TRP A 548 -12.02 33.10 2.59
N GLN A 549 -12.94 33.21 3.54
CA GLN A 549 -13.42 34.50 4.03
C GLN A 549 -12.32 35.28 4.77
N ILE A 550 -11.63 34.66 5.73
CA ILE A 550 -10.57 35.30 6.54
C ILE A 550 -9.38 35.74 5.67
N CYS A 551 -8.98 34.93 4.68
CA CYS A 551 -7.86 35.21 3.79
C CYS A 551 -8.21 36.15 2.62
N GLY A 552 -9.42 36.04 2.08
CA GLY A 552 -9.84 36.75 0.86
C GLY A 552 -10.54 38.10 1.09
N HIS A 553 -11.25 38.26 2.21
CA HIS A 553 -12.17 39.38 2.44
C HIS A 553 -11.69 40.31 3.56
N ILE A 554 -10.43 40.76 3.47
CA ILE A 554 -9.83 41.69 4.44
C ILE A 554 -10.61 43.02 4.44
N PRO A 555 -11.21 43.45 5.58
CA PRO A 555 -11.92 44.72 5.66
C PRO A 555 -11.01 45.91 5.35
N GLN A 556 -11.52 46.88 4.58
CA GLN A 556 -10.77 48.10 4.20
C GLN A 556 -10.28 48.90 5.42
N THR A 557 -11.01 48.83 6.54
CA THR A 557 -10.63 49.44 7.83
C THR A 557 -9.34 48.87 8.44
N LEU A 558 -8.91 47.67 8.02
CA LEU A 558 -7.64 47.06 8.43
C LEU A 558 -6.49 47.35 7.46
N LEU A 559 -6.77 47.64 6.18
CA LEU A 559 -5.75 47.88 5.15
C LEU A 559 -4.90 49.13 5.39
N ALA A 560 -5.37 50.06 6.25
CA ALA A 560 -4.62 51.23 6.67
C ALA A 560 -3.47 50.92 7.67
N GLN A 561 -3.35 49.68 8.14
CA GLN A 561 -2.24 49.20 8.97
C GLN A 561 -1.35 48.26 8.14
N THR A 562 -0.07 48.62 8.01
CA THR A 562 0.81 48.22 6.89
C THR A 562 1.26 46.74 6.81
N ASP A 563 0.77 45.85 7.68
CA ASP A 563 1.17 44.42 7.73
C ASP A 563 0.02 43.46 7.33
N VAL A 564 -1.25 43.91 7.31
CA VAL A 564 -2.41 43.00 7.25
C VAL A 564 -2.45 42.13 5.97
N THR A 565 -2.02 42.66 4.83
CA THR A 565 -1.90 41.88 3.58
C THR A 565 -0.80 40.81 3.66
N CYS A 566 0.30 41.10 4.36
CA CYS A 566 1.40 40.17 4.54
C CYS A 566 0.99 39.02 5.47
N MET A 567 0.34 39.34 6.59
CA MET A 567 -0.29 38.36 7.48
C MET A 567 -1.30 37.47 6.74
N ALA A 568 -2.20 38.04 5.94
CA ALA A 568 -3.16 37.28 5.15
C ALA A 568 -2.47 36.33 4.16
N ALA A 569 -1.40 36.76 3.49
CA ALA A 569 -0.61 35.91 2.60
C ALA A 569 0.04 34.75 3.36
N LYS A 570 0.70 35.02 4.50
CA LYS A 570 1.33 34.02 5.37
C LYS A 570 0.33 32.92 5.75
N LEU A 571 -0.84 33.29 6.27
CA LEU A 571 -1.90 32.34 6.63
C LEU A 571 -2.48 31.59 5.42
N SER A 572 -2.68 32.26 4.29
CA SER A 572 -3.22 31.65 3.07
C SER A 572 -2.28 30.58 2.51
N VAL A 573 -0.97 30.84 2.52
CA VAL A 573 0.04 29.87 2.08
C VAL A 573 0.09 28.66 3.01
N SER A 574 0.17 28.88 4.33
CA SER A 574 0.21 27.79 5.31
C SER A 574 -1.02 26.90 5.22
N PHE A 575 -2.24 27.46 5.19
CA PHE A 575 -3.47 26.68 4.99
C PHE A 575 -3.48 25.94 3.63
N PHE A 576 -3.03 26.61 2.56
CA PHE A 576 -3.03 26.00 1.22
C PHE A 576 -2.12 24.77 1.16
N ILE A 577 -0.89 24.88 1.65
CA ILE A 577 0.12 23.83 1.54
C ILE A 577 -0.06 22.74 2.62
N GLU A 578 -0.30 23.12 3.87
CA GLU A 578 -0.32 22.16 5.01
C GLU A 578 -1.68 21.52 5.26
N THR A 579 -2.71 21.86 4.48
CA THR A 579 -4.07 21.33 4.70
C THR A 579 -4.83 21.16 3.40
N PHE A 580 -5.02 22.22 2.63
CA PHE A 580 -5.95 22.22 1.50
C PHE A 580 -5.52 21.27 0.36
N ILE A 581 -4.23 21.24 -0.03
CA ILE A 581 -3.75 20.31 -1.07
C ILE A 581 -3.78 18.83 -0.64
N HIS A 582 -3.86 18.56 0.66
CA HIS A 582 -3.96 17.21 1.22
C HIS A 582 -5.38 16.67 1.22
N ALA A 583 -6.39 17.55 1.20
CA ALA A 583 -7.80 17.16 1.26
C ALA A 583 -8.21 16.30 0.07
N LYS A 584 -8.95 15.21 0.30
CA LYS A 584 -9.55 14.37 -0.77
C LYS A 584 -10.38 15.21 -1.73
N GLU A 585 -11.36 15.94 -1.19
CA GLU A 585 -12.21 16.86 -1.92
C GLU A 585 -11.59 18.26 -1.94
N LYS A 586 -11.23 18.74 -3.13
CA LYS A 586 -10.54 20.01 -3.35
C LYS A 586 -11.48 20.98 -4.08
N PRO A 587 -12.35 21.75 -3.40
CA PRO A 587 -13.20 22.73 -4.05
C PRO A 587 -12.33 23.74 -4.81
N THR A 588 -12.52 23.83 -6.13
CA THR A 588 -11.65 24.47 -7.14
C THR A 588 -10.37 25.14 -6.63
N MET A 589 -9.20 24.53 -6.89
CA MET A 589 -7.89 25.08 -6.48
C MET A 589 -7.52 26.42 -7.15
N VAL A 590 -8.12 26.73 -8.30
CA VAL A 590 -7.78 27.92 -9.11
C VAL A 590 -8.03 29.24 -8.35
N PRO A 591 -9.23 29.51 -7.78
CA PRO A 591 -9.46 30.66 -6.91
C PRO A 591 -8.43 30.86 -5.78
N TRP A 592 -7.93 29.79 -5.15
CA TRP A 592 -6.90 29.90 -4.12
C TRP A 592 -5.55 30.39 -4.67
N ILE A 593 -5.15 29.90 -5.85
CA ILE A 593 -3.96 30.38 -6.55
C ILE A 593 -4.13 31.83 -7.03
N GLU A 594 -5.31 32.22 -7.50
CA GLU A 594 -5.63 33.61 -7.87
C GLU A 594 -5.58 34.55 -6.66
N LEU A 595 -6.12 34.12 -5.51
CA LEU A 595 -6.05 34.87 -4.25
C LEU A 595 -4.60 35.07 -3.79
N LEU A 596 -3.80 34.00 -3.75
CA LEU A 596 -2.38 34.05 -3.40
C LEU A 596 -1.60 34.96 -4.37
N THR A 597 -1.86 34.84 -5.67
CA THR A 597 -1.26 35.71 -6.71
C THR A 597 -1.60 37.19 -6.47
N LYS A 598 -2.85 37.50 -6.10
CA LYS A 598 -3.29 38.85 -5.76
C LYS A 598 -2.62 39.38 -4.49
N GLN A 599 -2.49 38.55 -3.45
CA GLN A 599 -1.83 38.92 -2.19
C GLN A 599 -0.33 39.19 -2.41
N PHE A 600 0.38 38.32 -3.15
CA PHE A 600 1.79 38.54 -3.53
C PHE A 600 1.98 39.76 -4.45
N ASN A 601 1.02 40.06 -5.32
CA ASN A 601 1.06 41.30 -6.10
C ASN A 601 0.97 42.55 -5.20
N ALA A 602 0.25 42.47 -4.09
CA ALA A 602 0.02 43.58 -3.16
C ALA A 602 1.04 43.68 -2.01
N SER A 603 1.88 42.68 -1.77
CA SER A 603 2.93 42.71 -0.74
C SER A 603 4.24 42.07 -1.21
N GLN A 604 5.29 42.89 -1.31
CA GLN A 604 6.65 42.42 -1.58
C GLN A 604 7.23 41.65 -0.38
N GLU A 605 6.95 42.08 0.85
CA GLU A 605 7.39 41.38 2.07
C GLU A 605 6.87 39.93 2.12
N ALA A 606 5.61 39.70 1.71
CA ALA A 606 5.04 38.36 1.61
C ALA A 606 5.81 37.49 0.59
N CYS A 607 6.23 38.07 -0.53
CA CYS A 607 7.04 37.39 -1.54
C CYS A 607 8.42 37.01 -0.99
N GLU A 608 9.08 37.93 -0.30
CA GLU A 608 10.41 37.73 0.30
C GLU A 608 10.36 36.70 1.44
N TRP A 609 9.34 36.75 2.29
CA TRP A 609 9.08 35.75 3.33
C TRP A 609 8.86 34.35 2.73
N PHE A 610 8.02 34.23 1.70
CA PHE A 610 7.67 32.94 1.11
C PHE A 610 8.89 32.18 0.60
N LEU A 611 9.77 32.86 -0.17
CA LEU A 611 11.01 32.25 -0.65
C LEU A 611 12.04 32.05 0.48
N THR A 612 12.12 32.96 1.45
CA THR A 612 13.06 32.83 2.58
C THR A 612 12.71 31.64 3.47
N HIS A 613 11.45 31.46 3.84
CA HIS A 613 11.00 30.32 4.64
C HIS A 613 11.31 28.99 3.93
N MET A 614 10.94 28.85 2.66
CA MET A 614 11.28 27.65 1.86
C MET A 614 12.77 27.46 1.60
N SER A 615 13.61 28.49 1.77
CA SER A 615 15.07 28.36 1.65
C SER A 615 15.72 27.80 2.92
N ILE A 616 15.18 28.14 4.10
CA ILE A 616 15.65 27.70 5.42
C ILE A 616 15.05 26.34 5.77
N GLU A 617 13.74 26.18 5.57
CA GLU A 617 12.97 24.97 5.83
C GLU A 617 12.40 24.47 4.49
N PRO A 618 13.16 23.65 3.72
CA PRO A 618 12.77 23.21 2.39
C PRO A 618 11.66 22.15 2.36
N TRP A 619 10.85 22.10 3.43
CA TRP A 619 9.76 21.16 3.63
C TRP A 619 8.69 21.27 2.54
N TRP A 620 8.17 22.46 2.26
CA TRP A 620 7.13 22.66 1.23
C TRP A 620 7.60 22.26 -0.18
N PRO A 621 8.83 22.62 -0.65
CA PRO A 621 9.36 22.06 -1.90
C PRO A 621 9.44 20.53 -1.91
N VAL A 622 9.85 19.88 -0.83
CA VAL A 622 9.90 18.41 -0.74
C VAL A 622 8.48 17.81 -0.81
N GLN A 623 7.57 18.28 0.03
CA GLN A 623 6.17 17.84 0.10
C GLN A 623 5.47 18.03 -1.25
N VAL A 624 5.60 19.21 -1.86
CA VAL A 624 4.85 19.58 -3.07
C VAL A 624 5.56 19.18 -4.36
N LEU A 625 6.82 19.54 -4.60
CA LEU A 625 7.48 19.28 -5.90
C LEU A 625 8.04 17.86 -6.03
N ILE A 626 8.34 17.17 -4.92
CA ILE A 626 8.99 15.85 -4.93
C ILE A 626 8.00 14.75 -4.54
N GLN A 627 7.33 14.87 -3.38
CA GLN A 627 6.51 13.80 -2.82
C GLN A 627 5.07 13.77 -3.37
N CYS A 628 4.47 14.92 -3.68
CA CYS A 628 3.07 15.02 -4.10
C CYS A 628 2.79 14.20 -5.37
N PRO A 629 1.82 13.26 -5.35
CA PRO A 629 1.44 12.51 -6.55
C PRO A 629 0.64 13.36 -7.55
N ASN A 630 -0.12 14.35 -7.07
CA ASN A 630 -1.05 15.12 -7.89
C ASN A 630 -0.34 16.16 -8.76
N GLN A 631 -0.25 15.90 -10.07
CA GLN A 631 0.46 16.78 -11.01
C GLN A 631 -0.13 18.21 -11.08
N MET A 632 -1.45 18.38 -10.96
CA MET A 632 -2.06 19.72 -11.02
C MET A 632 -1.62 20.58 -9.83
N VAL A 633 -1.53 19.99 -8.62
CA VAL A 633 -0.99 20.68 -7.44
C VAL A 633 0.45 21.15 -7.68
N ARG A 634 1.32 20.26 -8.19
CA ARG A 634 2.72 20.59 -8.49
C ARG A 634 2.83 21.72 -9.52
N GLN A 635 2.03 21.68 -10.58
CA GLN A 635 2.02 22.70 -11.63
C GLN A 635 1.53 24.06 -11.10
N MET A 636 0.49 24.08 -10.26
CA MET A 636 0.00 25.33 -9.68
C MET A 636 1.03 25.94 -8.72
N PHE A 637 1.66 25.12 -7.88
CA PHE A 637 2.74 25.57 -6.98
C PHE A 637 3.95 26.09 -7.76
N GLN A 638 4.41 25.38 -8.80
CA GLN A 638 5.47 25.83 -9.69
C GLN A 638 5.14 27.21 -10.30
N ARG A 639 3.93 27.39 -10.83
CA ARG A 639 3.48 28.67 -11.43
C ARG A 639 3.45 29.80 -10.39
N LEU A 640 3.00 29.51 -9.17
CA LEU A 640 2.99 30.47 -8.06
C LEU A 640 4.40 30.92 -7.67
N VAL A 641 5.34 29.97 -7.53
CA VAL A 641 6.74 30.27 -7.21
C VAL A 641 7.41 31.10 -8.32
N ILE A 642 7.23 30.72 -9.59
CA ILE A 642 7.75 31.51 -10.73
C ILE A 642 7.15 32.91 -10.78
N HIS A 643 5.85 33.07 -10.46
CA HIS A 643 5.22 34.40 -10.34
C HIS A 643 5.85 35.24 -9.23
N VAL A 644 6.09 34.66 -8.05
CA VAL A 644 6.78 35.35 -6.94
C VAL A 644 8.19 35.78 -7.34
N ILE A 645 8.97 34.91 -7.99
CA ILE A 645 10.31 35.25 -8.49
C ILE A 645 10.24 36.39 -9.52
N GLN A 646 9.27 36.35 -10.45
CA GLN A 646 9.08 37.41 -11.44
C GLN A 646 8.73 38.76 -10.80
N ARG A 647 7.95 38.76 -9.69
CA ARG A 647 7.62 39.97 -8.93
C ARG A 647 8.82 40.55 -8.20
N LEU A 648 9.71 39.70 -7.67
CA LEU A 648 10.95 40.13 -6.98
C LEU A 648 12.08 40.49 -7.94
N ARG A 649 12.01 40.10 -9.22
CA ARG A 649 13.11 40.28 -10.19
C ARG A 649 13.65 41.72 -10.25
N SER A 650 12.79 42.73 -10.26
CA SER A 650 13.21 44.14 -10.37
C SER A 650 14.02 44.64 -9.16
N SER A 651 13.78 44.12 -7.96
CA SER A 651 14.54 44.46 -6.75
C SER A 651 15.71 43.49 -6.50
N HIS A 652 15.61 42.22 -6.94
CA HIS A 652 16.58 41.18 -6.59
C HIS A 652 17.61 40.81 -7.67
N ALA A 653 17.36 41.03 -8.97
CA ALA A 653 18.25 40.51 -10.02
C ALA A 653 19.71 41.00 -9.88
N HIS A 654 19.89 42.27 -9.51
CA HIS A 654 21.20 42.87 -9.26
C HIS A 654 21.93 42.33 -8.01
N LEU A 655 21.27 41.51 -7.19
CA LEU A 655 21.82 40.84 -6.01
C LEU A 655 22.30 39.42 -6.32
N TYR A 656 21.84 38.79 -7.41
CA TYR A 656 22.09 37.36 -7.68
C TYR A 656 23.59 37.02 -7.84
N LEU A 657 24.38 37.95 -8.36
CA LEU A 657 25.81 37.78 -8.60
C LEU A 657 26.69 38.40 -7.49
N LYS A 658 26.10 38.91 -6.40
CA LYS A 658 26.87 39.36 -5.24
C LYS A 658 27.48 38.16 -4.52
N THR A 659 28.74 38.31 -4.13
CA THR A 659 29.54 37.36 -3.37
C THR A 659 29.72 37.88 -1.96
N ASP A 660 29.25 37.11 -0.98
CA ASP A 660 29.49 37.34 0.43
C ASP A 660 30.51 36.29 0.91
N THR A 661 31.42 36.62 1.83
CA THR A 661 32.27 35.61 2.47
C THR A 661 31.52 34.92 3.60
N ASP A 662 31.52 33.58 3.63
CA ASP A 662 31.04 32.81 4.78
C ASP A 662 32.01 32.85 5.97
N ASP A 663 31.60 32.28 7.11
CA ASP A 663 32.40 32.23 8.34
C ASP A 663 33.71 31.40 8.17
N ASP A 664 33.80 30.54 7.14
CA ASP A 664 35.00 29.80 6.75
C ASP A 664 35.92 30.61 5.80
N GLY A 665 35.54 31.83 5.41
CA GLY A 665 36.27 32.69 4.49
C GLY A 665 36.12 32.31 3.01
N LYS A 666 35.13 31.51 2.63
CA LYS A 666 34.83 31.14 1.24
C LYS A 666 33.85 32.14 0.62
N GLU A 667 34.03 32.48 -0.64
CA GLU A 667 33.07 33.29 -1.39
C GLU A 667 31.80 32.48 -1.71
N VAL A 668 30.67 32.86 -1.12
CA VAL A 668 29.35 32.29 -1.39
C VAL A 668 28.54 33.28 -2.22
N MET A 669 28.18 32.88 -3.45
CA MET A 669 27.42 33.71 -4.38
C MET A 669 25.91 33.59 -4.15
N GLY A 670 25.20 34.73 -4.19
CA GLY A 670 23.74 34.77 -4.15
C GLY A 670 23.12 34.71 -2.75
N ASN A 671 23.91 34.76 -1.68
CA ASN A 671 23.38 34.84 -0.31
C ASN A 671 22.56 36.13 -0.07
N ALA A 672 22.93 37.24 -0.71
CA ALA A 672 22.25 38.52 -0.64
C ALA A 672 20.76 38.54 -1.09
N SER A 673 20.22 37.48 -1.72
CA SER A 673 18.83 37.45 -2.22
C SER A 673 18.09 36.15 -1.86
N CYS A 674 16.85 36.29 -1.38
CA CYS A 674 15.99 35.16 -1.05
C CYS A 674 15.68 34.25 -2.25
N VAL A 675 15.61 34.80 -3.48
CA VAL A 675 15.43 34.02 -4.71
C VAL A 675 16.58 33.05 -4.91
N THR A 676 17.82 33.53 -4.83
CA THR A 676 19.02 32.72 -5.06
C THR A 676 19.29 31.75 -3.91
N ARG A 677 19.02 32.14 -2.66
CA ARG A 677 19.00 31.19 -1.52
C ARG A 677 17.99 30.06 -1.73
N PHE A 678 16.78 30.37 -2.19
CA PHE A 678 15.76 29.37 -2.51
C PHE A 678 16.18 28.44 -3.66
N ILE A 679 16.71 28.97 -4.77
CA ILE A 679 17.19 28.15 -5.89
C ILE A 679 18.36 27.25 -5.46
N SER A 680 19.32 27.75 -4.67
CA SER A 680 20.40 26.94 -4.10
C SER A 680 19.86 25.82 -3.18
N SER A 681 18.86 26.13 -2.34
CA SER A 681 18.19 25.13 -1.49
C SER A 681 17.51 24.03 -2.31
N LEU A 682 16.81 24.38 -3.42
CA LEU A 682 16.27 23.38 -4.35
C LEU A 682 17.37 22.47 -4.94
N ILE A 683 18.52 23.02 -5.33
CA ILE A 683 19.63 22.23 -5.90
C ILE A 683 20.17 21.23 -4.86
N LEU A 684 20.31 21.64 -3.60
CA LEU A 684 20.73 20.74 -2.51
C LEU A 684 19.73 19.59 -2.25
N LEU A 685 18.42 19.81 -2.46
CA LEU A 685 17.40 18.74 -2.37
C LEU A 685 17.55 17.65 -3.46
N MET A 686 18.18 17.97 -4.59
CA MET A 686 18.46 16.97 -5.63
C MET A 686 19.41 15.90 -5.08
N GLU A 687 20.46 16.35 -4.39
CA GLU A 687 21.49 15.50 -3.78
C GLU A 687 20.94 14.67 -2.61
N HIS A 688 20.00 15.23 -1.83
CA HIS A 688 19.60 14.68 -0.51
C HIS A 688 18.16 14.14 -0.39
N GLY A 689 17.43 13.90 -1.49
CA GLY A 689 16.11 13.23 -1.37
C GLY A 689 15.30 13.02 -2.65
N ALA A 690 15.51 13.84 -3.68
CA ALA A 690 14.70 13.75 -4.92
C ALA A 690 14.77 12.38 -5.63
N LYS A 691 15.87 11.63 -5.44
CA LYS A 691 16.17 10.34 -6.09
C LYS A 691 15.11 9.25 -5.85
N ALA A 692 14.44 9.24 -4.70
CA ALA A 692 13.37 8.27 -4.42
C ALA A 692 12.10 8.52 -5.28
N HIS A 693 11.89 9.76 -5.74
CA HIS A 693 10.63 10.23 -6.33
C HIS A 693 10.77 10.65 -7.81
N LEU A 694 11.71 10.04 -8.56
CA LEU A 694 12.01 10.35 -9.97
C LEU A 694 10.79 10.49 -10.90
N ARG A 695 9.64 9.87 -10.59
CA ARG A 695 8.40 9.96 -11.38
C ARG A 695 7.72 11.34 -11.32
N HIS A 696 8.01 12.18 -10.33
CA HIS A 696 7.27 13.43 -10.07
C HIS A 696 8.05 14.72 -10.42
N LEU A 697 9.34 14.61 -10.79
CA LEU A 697 10.27 15.75 -10.90
C LEU A 697 10.07 16.67 -12.12
N SER A 698 9.01 16.48 -12.92
CA SER A 698 8.70 17.30 -14.10
C SER A 698 8.62 18.79 -13.75
N GLU A 699 7.82 19.11 -12.73
CA GLU A 699 7.57 20.47 -12.30
C GLU A 699 8.77 21.05 -11.50
N PHE A 700 9.55 20.19 -10.84
CA PHE A 700 10.81 20.56 -10.18
C PHE A 700 11.86 21.05 -11.18
N PHE A 701 12.20 20.25 -12.20
CA PHE A 701 13.11 20.68 -13.26
C PHE A 701 12.50 21.77 -14.15
N GLY A 702 11.16 21.79 -14.28
CA GLY A 702 10.42 22.87 -14.91
C GLY A 702 10.65 24.22 -14.23
N LEU A 703 10.73 24.27 -12.89
CA LEU A 703 11.01 25.50 -12.14
C LEU A 703 12.40 26.05 -12.49
N LEU A 704 13.43 25.20 -12.39
CA LEU A 704 14.82 25.57 -12.72
C LEU A 704 14.95 25.98 -14.21
N PHE A 705 14.25 25.28 -15.12
CA PHE A 705 14.22 25.60 -16.54
C PHE A 705 13.60 26.98 -16.81
N GLU A 706 12.42 27.28 -16.27
CA GLU A 706 11.80 28.59 -16.50
C GLU A 706 12.62 29.71 -15.83
N PHE A 707 13.20 29.50 -14.64
CA PHE A 707 14.13 30.44 -14.01
C PHE A 707 15.33 30.76 -14.93
N SER A 708 15.94 29.73 -15.55
CA SER A 708 17.03 29.89 -16.53
C SER A 708 16.64 30.62 -17.83
N ARG A 709 15.37 31.01 -18.00
CA ARG A 709 14.84 31.74 -19.17
C ARG A 709 14.35 33.15 -18.84
N MET A 710 14.34 33.57 -17.58
CA MET A 710 13.81 34.88 -17.15
C MET A 710 14.71 36.06 -17.57
N GLY A 711 16.02 35.87 -17.56
CA GLY A 711 17.01 36.87 -17.95
C GLY A 711 18.44 36.33 -17.96
N ASP A 712 19.43 37.21 -18.13
CA ASP A 712 20.86 36.83 -18.19
C ASP A 712 21.43 36.60 -16.79
N GLU A 713 21.04 37.42 -15.81
CA GLU A 713 21.50 37.33 -14.42
C GLU A 713 21.18 35.96 -13.79
N GLU A 714 19.97 35.44 -14.05
CA GLU A 714 19.53 34.11 -13.61
C GLU A 714 20.40 32.99 -14.22
N THR A 715 20.76 33.12 -15.49
CA THR A 715 21.57 32.12 -16.21
C THR A 715 23.01 32.14 -15.72
N VAL A 716 23.59 33.35 -15.58
CA VAL A 716 24.96 33.51 -15.08
C VAL A 716 25.07 32.98 -13.65
N PHE A 717 24.05 33.20 -12.81
CA PHE A 717 24.00 32.62 -11.45
C PHE A 717 24.01 31.08 -11.49
N LEU A 718 23.11 30.45 -12.27
CA LEU A 718 23.07 28.97 -12.40
C LEU A 718 24.39 28.38 -12.94
N LEU A 719 25.05 29.06 -13.87
CA LEU A 719 26.37 28.65 -14.39
C LEU A 719 27.47 28.84 -13.33
N ARG A 720 27.44 29.91 -12.55
CA ARG A 720 28.45 30.18 -11.50
C ARG A 720 28.42 29.15 -10.38
N ILE A 721 27.23 28.68 -9.99
CA ILE A 721 27.08 27.63 -8.97
C ILE A 721 27.23 26.21 -9.53
N ASN A 722 27.52 26.04 -10.82
CA ASN A 722 27.76 24.75 -11.51
C ASN A 722 26.53 23.82 -11.53
N VAL A 723 25.33 24.35 -11.81
CA VAL A 723 24.10 23.55 -11.87
C VAL A 723 24.17 22.41 -12.89
N ILE A 724 24.89 22.59 -14.00
CA ILE A 724 25.05 21.54 -15.01
C ILE A 724 25.73 20.31 -14.39
N LYS A 725 26.80 20.52 -13.60
CA LYS A 725 27.43 19.44 -12.82
C LYS A 725 26.46 18.79 -11.85
N SER A 726 25.78 19.54 -10.97
CA SER A 726 24.85 18.94 -9.99
C SER A 726 23.70 18.16 -10.65
N VAL A 727 23.20 18.63 -11.80
CA VAL A 727 22.20 17.90 -12.61
C VAL A 727 22.76 16.61 -13.21
N ALA A 728 23.98 16.65 -13.75
CA ALA A 728 24.64 15.48 -14.32
C ALA A 728 24.99 14.44 -13.24
N ASP A 729 25.53 14.87 -12.09
CA ASP A 729 25.85 14.01 -10.95
C ASP A 729 24.58 13.37 -10.36
N PHE A 730 23.49 14.14 -10.19
CA PHE A 730 22.18 13.62 -9.77
C PHE A 730 21.67 12.50 -10.69
N TYR A 731 21.77 12.71 -12.01
CA TYR A 731 21.29 11.74 -13.00
C TYR A 731 22.19 10.50 -13.09
N LEU A 732 23.51 10.68 -13.12
CA LEU A 732 24.50 9.60 -13.25
C LEU A 732 24.74 8.82 -11.95
N GLY A 733 24.50 9.43 -10.78
CA GLY A 733 24.59 8.77 -9.47
C GLY A 733 23.61 7.60 -9.27
N ASN A 734 22.77 7.27 -10.26
CA ASN A 734 22.03 6.02 -10.33
C ASN A 734 22.87 4.80 -10.76
N LYS A 735 24.02 4.97 -11.44
CA LYS A 735 24.71 3.88 -12.18
C LYS A 735 26.24 3.96 -12.16
N THR A 736 26.86 4.04 -10.98
CA THR A 736 28.32 3.88 -10.84
C THR A 736 28.85 2.47 -11.16
N GLN A 737 27.97 1.48 -11.39
CA GLN A 737 28.37 0.11 -11.74
C GLN A 737 28.38 -0.20 -13.25
N ASP A 738 27.63 0.55 -14.08
CA ASP A 738 27.44 0.24 -15.52
C ASP A 738 28.28 1.10 -16.47
N CYS A 739 29.03 2.07 -15.95
CA CYS A 739 29.69 3.08 -16.76
C CYS A 739 31.16 2.75 -17.05
N ILE A 740 31.36 2.01 -18.14
CA ILE A 740 32.60 1.98 -18.93
C ILE A 740 33.77 1.27 -18.21
N ASP A 741 33.71 -0.06 -18.16
CA ASP A 741 34.96 -0.82 -18.27
C ASP A 741 35.40 -0.87 -19.74
N VAL A 742 36.65 -0.46 -20.00
CA VAL A 742 37.27 -0.50 -21.33
C VAL A 742 38.57 -1.26 -21.19
N GLY A 743 38.42 -2.58 -21.22
CA GLY A 743 39.48 -3.53 -21.54
C GLY A 743 40.00 -4.34 -20.36
N SER A 744 39.38 -5.49 -20.11
CA SER A 744 40.09 -6.76 -19.99
C SER A 744 39.15 -7.89 -20.37
N ASP A 745 39.67 -8.87 -21.10
CA ASP A 745 38.97 -10.13 -21.32
C ASP A 745 38.86 -10.90 -19.99
N ASN A 746 37.72 -11.55 -19.76
CA ASN A 746 37.60 -12.92 -19.22
C ASN A 746 36.11 -13.33 -19.20
N ASP A 747 35.84 -14.54 -19.68
CA ASP A 747 34.53 -15.18 -19.60
C ASP A 747 34.19 -15.57 -18.16
N ASP A 748 32.91 -15.49 -17.75
CA ASP A 748 32.04 -16.67 -17.56
C ASP A 748 30.79 -16.39 -16.70
N ASN A 749 29.67 -16.97 -17.13
CA ASN A 749 28.50 -17.44 -16.36
C ASN A 749 27.85 -16.57 -15.27
N SER A 750 26.69 -15.98 -15.61
CA SER A 750 25.49 -16.06 -14.75
C SER A 750 24.21 -16.02 -15.60
N SER A 751 23.28 -16.93 -15.32
CA SER A 751 22.05 -17.17 -16.08
C SER A 751 20.88 -16.28 -15.68
N ASP A 752 20.05 -15.92 -16.66
CA ASP A 752 18.61 -15.61 -16.55
C ASP A 752 18.12 -14.70 -15.40
N GLU A 753 18.31 -13.38 -15.56
CA GLU A 753 17.35 -12.37 -15.08
C GLU A 753 16.57 -11.74 -16.26
N ALA A 754 15.81 -12.57 -16.99
CA ALA A 754 14.84 -12.10 -17.98
C ALA A 754 13.55 -11.55 -17.30
N LEU A 755 13.68 -10.56 -16.42
CA LEU A 755 12.57 -9.95 -15.68
C LEU A 755 12.31 -8.49 -16.06
N SER A 756 11.39 -8.29 -17.00
CA SER A 756 10.59 -7.06 -17.16
C SER A 756 11.37 -5.73 -17.32
N VAL A 757 11.95 -5.50 -18.50
CA VAL A 757 12.46 -4.18 -18.91
C VAL A 757 11.30 -3.24 -19.32
N ASP A 758 10.32 -3.10 -18.43
CA ASP A 758 9.12 -2.25 -18.64
C ASP A 758 8.82 -1.33 -17.44
N LYS A 759 9.88 -0.94 -16.71
CA LYS A 759 9.86 0.23 -15.82
C LYS A 759 10.17 1.50 -16.61
N THR A 760 9.22 1.90 -17.45
CA THR A 760 9.25 3.19 -18.16
C THR A 760 9.49 4.37 -17.19
N ARG A 761 10.70 4.94 -17.23
CA ARG A 761 11.07 6.21 -16.60
C ARG A 761 11.88 7.08 -17.58
N PRO A 762 11.23 7.95 -18.39
CA PRO A 762 11.96 9.09 -18.96
C PRO A 762 11.25 10.46 -18.91
N ALA A 763 9.91 10.52 -18.99
CA ALA A 763 9.20 11.79 -19.27
C ALA A 763 9.31 12.86 -18.17
N SER A 764 9.37 12.46 -16.89
CA SER A 764 9.52 13.40 -15.77
C SER A 764 10.87 14.12 -15.72
N LEU A 765 11.86 13.67 -16.52
CA LEU A 765 13.17 14.31 -16.66
C LEU A 765 13.30 15.11 -17.97
N ASP A 766 12.24 15.24 -18.78
CA ASP A 766 12.31 15.95 -20.07
C ASP A 766 12.71 17.43 -19.92
N LYS A 767 12.35 18.06 -18.79
CA LYS A 767 12.75 19.43 -18.44
C LYS A 767 14.19 19.53 -17.92
N MET A 768 14.77 18.44 -17.40
CA MET A 768 16.17 18.38 -16.98
C MET A 768 17.10 18.55 -18.19
N ILE A 769 16.84 17.82 -19.28
CA ILE A 769 17.63 17.94 -20.52
C ILE A 769 17.41 19.31 -21.18
N ALA A 770 16.19 19.86 -21.13
CA ALA A 770 15.90 21.21 -21.60
C ALA A 770 16.69 22.30 -20.83
N LEU A 771 16.82 22.16 -19.50
CA LEU A 771 17.65 23.03 -18.65
C LEU A 771 19.13 22.98 -19.06
N VAL A 772 19.71 21.78 -19.17
CA VAL A 772 21.12 21.63 -19.56
C VAL A 772 21.37 22.19 -20.97
N ALA A 773 20.50 21.88 -21.94
CA ALA A 773 20.62 22.42 -23.30
C ALA A 773 20.54 23.96 -23.34
N ASN A 774 19.62 24.56 -22.59
CA ASN A 774 19.47 26.02 -22.50
C ASN A 774 20.70 26.68 -21.83
N LEU A 775 21.18 26.15 -20.70
CA LEU A 775 22.36 26.68 -20.02
C LEU A 775 23.62 26.56 -20.88
N VAL A 776 23.80 25.46 -21.62
CA VAL A 776 24.96 25.30 -22.52
C VAL A 776 24.92 26.33 -23.66
N GLU A 777 23.81 26.52 -24.37
CA GLU A 777 23.77 27.51 -25.46
C GLU A 777 23.85 28.95 -24.93
N ARG A 778 23.25 29.26 -23.77
CA ARG A 778 23.36 30.58 -23.13
C ARG A 778 24.72 30.85 -22.49
N SER A 779 25.56 29.83 -22.28
CA SER A 779 26.96 30.03 -21.83
C SER A 779 27.88 30.61 -22.91
N ARG A 780 27.38 30.74 -24.15
CA ARG A 780 28.18 31.16 -25.30
C ARG A 780 28.46 32.67 -25.26
N GLY A 781 29.72 33.04 -25.38
CA GLY A 781 30.15 34.44 -25.49
C GLY A 781 29.81 35.07 -26.84
N GLN A 782 29.96 36.40 -26.93
CA GLN A 782 29.84 37.16 -28.19
C GLN A 782 30.84 36.70 -29.27
N ASP A 783 31.92 36.04 -28.86
CA ASP A 783 32.94 35.37 -29.69
C ASP A 783 32.54 33.95 -30.14
N PHE A 784 31.28 33.56 -29.93
CA PHE A 784 30.69 32.24 -30.24
C PHE A 784 31.30 31.02 -29.53
N ARG A 785 32.24 31.21 -28.59
CA ARG A 785 32.84 30.16 -27.76
C ARG A 785 32.02 29.88 -26.50
N LEU A 786 31.95 28.61 -26.10
CA LEU A 786 31.34 28.20 -24.83
C LEU A 786 32.18 28.69 -23.64
N ARG A 787 31.53 29.27 -22.63
CA ARG A 787 32.18 29.76 -21.39
C ARG A 787 31.69 28.99 -20.16
N LEU A 788 31.62 27.67 -20.29
CA LEU A 788 31.33 26.75 -19.18
C LEU A 788 32.53 26.64 -18.24
N SER A 789 32.27 26.35 -16.96
CA SER A 789 33.35 25.97 -16.04
C SER A 789 33.94 24.62 -16.44
N THR A 790 35.19 24.35 -16.06
CA THR A 790 35.81 23.02 -16.27
C THR A 790 34.99 21.90 -15.61
N LYS A 791 34.30 22.20 -14.49
CA LYS A 791 33.42 21.25 -13.79
C LYS A 791 32.19 20.91 -14.62
N ASP A 792 31.47 21.93 -15.12
CA ASP A 792 30.27 21.75 -15.93
C ASP A 792 30.59 21.11 -17.28
N TYR A 793 31.64 21.57 -17.96
CA TYR A 793 32.07 20.99 -19.24
C TYR A 793 32.46 19.51 -19.07
N ASN A 794 33.22 19.17 -18.04
CA ASN A 794 33.64 17.78 -17.83
C ASN A 794 32.46 16.84 -17.52
N ALA A 795 31.44 17.32 -16.80
CA ALA A 795 30.26 16.53 -16.45
C ALA A 795 29.42 16.10 -17.68
N ILE A 796 29.36 16.93 -18.74
CA ILE A 796 28.57 16.64 -19.95
C ILE A 796 29.39 16.22 -21.17
N ALA A 797 30.64 16.70 -21.30
CA ALA A 797 31.44 16.61 -22.52
C ALA A 797 32.91 16.18 -22.31
N GLY A 798 33.45 16.18 -21.10
CA GLY A 798 34.87 15.86 -20.85
C GLY A 798 35.19 14.42 -20.47
N GLY A 799 34.21 13.65 -19.96
CA GLY A 799 34.41 12.24 -19.61
C GLY A 799 34.60 11.32 -20.81
N LYS A 800 35.50 10.32 -20.71
CA LYS A 800 35.69 9.27 -21.72
C LYS A 800 34.34 8.59 -21.99
N GLY A 801 33.90 8.55 -23.25
CA GLY A 801 32.61 7.97 -23.63
C GLY A 801 31.37 8.81 -23.30
N PHE A 802 31.53 10.06 -22.87
CA PHE A 802 30.45 11.02 -22.61
C PHE A 802 29.32 10.47 -21.70
N PRO A 803 29.58 10.06 -20.45
CA PRO A 803 28.62 9.35 -19.59
C PRO A 803 27.21 9.95 -19.55
N PHE A 804 27.09 11.28 -19.39
CA PHE A 804 25.81 11.99 -19.36
C PHE A 804 25.03 11.94 -20.68
N LEU A 805 25.72 12.05 -21.82
CA LEU A 805 25.11 11.93 -23.15
C LEU A 805 24.76 10.46 -23.44
N TYR A 806 25.67 9.52 -23.19
CA TYR A 806 25.42 8.09 -23.39
C TYR A 806 24.18 7.62 -22.61
N GLN A 807 24.12 7.93 -21.32
CA GLN A 807 23.06 7.41 -20.44
C GLN A 807 21.68 7.99 -20.77
N GLN A 808 21.57 9.30 -21.07
CA GLN A 808 20.28 9.90 -21.45
C GLN A 808 19.74 9.38 -22.78
N ILE A 809 20.65 9.03 -23.71
CA ILE A 809 20.30 8.47 -25.02
C ILE A 809 19.83 7.03 -24.85
N LYS A 810 20.56 6.22 -24.09
CA LYS A 810 20.16 4.85 -23.72
C LYS A 810 18.78 4.82 -23.06
N ASP A 811 18.50 5.76 -22.16
CA ASP A 811 17.20 5.90 -21.48
C ASP A 811 16.12 6.62 -22.33
N ASN A 812 16.45 7.10 -23.54
CA ASN A 812 15.53 7.77 -24.48
C ASN A 812 14.79 9.00 -23.89
N ILE A 813 15.46 9.74 -23.00
CA ILE A 813 14.94 10.98 -22.37
C ILE A 813 15.00 12.12 -23.40
N ASN A 814 13.89 12.85 -23.58
CA ASN A 814 13.72 13.98 -24.51
C ASN A 814 14.69 14.09 -25.71
N PRO A 815 14.62 13.19 -26.72
CA PRO A 815 15.59 13.16 -27.82
C PRO A 815 15.71 14.45 -28.64
N HIS A 816 14.66 15.29 -28.66
CA HIS A 816 14.71 16.61 -29.30
C HIS A 816 15.59 17.60 -28.52
N GLN A 817 15.54 17.60 -27.18
CA GLN A 817 16.44 18.44 -26.39
C GLN A 817 17.85 17.86 -26.32
N THR A 818 18.03 16.53 -26.40
CA THR A 818 19.35 15.93 -26.58
C THR A 818 19.99 16.33 -27.93
N LYS A 819 19.21 16.39 -29.03
CA LYS A 819 19.65 17.00 -30.30
C LYS A 819 20.12 18.44 -30.08
N HIS A 820 19.34 19.27 -29.39
CA HIS A 820 19.71 20.66 -29.12
C HIS A 820 20.98 20.78 -28.26
N LEU A 821 21.15 19.92 -27.25
CA LEU A 821 22.37 19.86 -26.43
C LEU A 821 23.60 19.50 -27.27
N ILE A 822 23.51 18.49 -28.13
CA ILE A 822 24.60 18.10 -29.04
C ILE A 822 24.88 19.24 -30.04
N HIS A 823 23.86 19.88 -30.59
CA HIS A 823 24.04 21.05 -31.45
C HIS A 823 24.75 22.20 -30.72
N ALA A 824 24.38 22.51 -29.47
CA ALA A 824 25.02 23.55 -28.67
C ALA A 824 26.49 23.21 -28.34
N LEU A 825 26.78 21.95 -27.99
CA LEU A 825 28.15 21.49 -27.73
C LEU A 825 29.03 21.53 -28.98
N CYS A 826 28.55 21.02 -30.11
CA CYS A 826 29.33 20.84 -31.34
C CYS A 826 29.43 22.08 -32.24
N ARG A 827 28.76 23.19 -31.89
CA ARG A 827 28.76 24.39 -32.75
C ARG A 827 30.15 25.02 -32.77
N TRP A 828 30.77 25.01 -33.95
CA TRP A 828 32.17 25.34 -34.25
C TRP A 828 33.21 24.34 -33.69
N ASP A 829 32.79 23.10 -33.37
CA ASP A 829 33.70 22.01 -32.95
C ASP A 829 33.39 20.70 -33.69
N ASP A 830 33.95 20.57 -34.89
CA ASP A 830 33.89 19.33 -35.71
C ASP A 830 34.58 18.14 -35.02
N ARG A 831 35.57 18.37 -34.15
CA ARG A 831 36.29 17.32 -33.43
C ARG A 831 35.38 16.67 -32.39
N LEU A 832 34.71 17.47 -31.57
CA LEU A 832 33.74 17.01 -30.59
C LEU A 832 32.55 16.31 -31.26
N ALA A 833 32.06 16.86 -32.38
CA ALA A 833 31.02 16.19 -33.18
C ALA A 833 31.45 14.80 -33.65
N ASN A 834 32.66 14.67 -34.19
CA ASN A 834 33.18 13.38 -34.64
C ASN A 834 33.38 12.39 -33.47
N GLN A 835 33.81 12.87 -32.29
CA GLN A 835 33.91 12.04 -31.09
C GLN A 835 32.55 11.57 -30.58
N ILE A 836 31.54 12.45 -30.52
CA ILE A 836 30.18 12.09 -30.11
C ILE A 836 29.57 11.07 -31.10
N ILE A 837 29.68 11.28 -32.41
CA ILE A 837 29.21 10.32 -33.40
C ILE A 837 29.95 8.97 -33.28
N THR A 838 31.26 8.98 -33.02
CA THR A 838 32.02 7.74 -32.73
C THR A 838 31.43 7.01 -31.53
N MET A 839 31.14 7.71 -30.43
CA MET A 839 30.50 7.12 -29.24
C MET A 839 29.12 6.52 -29.55
N LEU A 840 28.28 7.20 -30.33
CA LEU A 840 26.96 6.66 -30.72
C LEU A 840 27.10 5.34 -31.48
N PHE A 841 28.02 5.27 -32.45
CA PHE A 841 28.25 4.03 -33.20
C PHE A 841 28.91 2.93 -32.37
N THR A 842 29.90 3.25 -31.52
CA THR A 842 30.47 2.28 -30.57
C THR A 842 29.41 1.73 -29.61
N SER A 843 28.40 2.53 -29.25
CA SER A 843 27.28 2.10 -28.41
C SER A 843 26.34 1.15 -29.15
N VAL A 844 26.05 1.47 -30.42
CA VAL A 844 25.22 0.64 -31.32
C VAL A 844 25.87 -0.72 -31.59
N THR A 845 27.18 -0.78 -31.80
CA THR A 845 27.90 -2.05 -32.06
C THR A 845 28.09 -2.89 -30.80
N LYS A 846 28.33 -2.27 -29.63
CA LYS A 846 28.45 -3.00 -28.35
C LYS A 846 27.12 -3.50 -27.77
N HIS A 847 26.01 -2.81 -28.03
CA HIS A 847 24.71 -3.13 -27.46
C HIS A 847 23.63 -3.20 -28.55
N THR A 848 23.76 -4.20 -29.43
CA THR A 848 22.91 -4.38 -30.62
C THR A 848 21.42 -4.45 -30.32
N GLU A 849 21.02 -5.05 -29.19
CA GLU A 849 19.62 -5.15 -28.75
C GLU A 849 19.03 -3.80 -28.27
N LEU A 850 19.88 -2.87 -27.81
CA LEU A 850 19.49 -1.55 -27.28
C LEU A 850 19.82 -0.40 -28.24
N CYS A 851 20.05 -0.69 -29.52
CA CYS A 851 20.44 0.32 -30.53
C CYS A 851 19.33 1.33 -30.90
N GLY A 852 18.05 1.02 -30.64
CA GLY A 852 16.89 1.80 -31.08
C GLY A 852 16.92 3.29 -30.71
N PRO A 853 17.15 3.68 -29.43
CA PRO A 853 17.26 5.09 -29.03
C PRO A 853 18.41 5.83 -29.71
N PHE A 854 19.53 5.17 -29.97
CA PHE A 854 20.67 5.75 -30.69
C PHE A 854 20.31 6.04 -32.15
N PHE A 855 19.67 5.09 -32.87
CA PHE A 855 19.17 5.33 -34.22
C PHE A 855 18.08 6.42 -34.29
N LYS A 856 17.25 6.56 -33.26
CA LYS A 856 16.29 7.66 -33.14
C LYS A 856 16.98 9.02 -33.00
N LEU A 857 18.05 9.13 -32.21
CA LEU A 857 18.83 10.36 -32.13
C LEU A 857 19.62 10.64 -33.42
N LEU A 858 20.26 9.63 -34.02
CA LEU A 858 20.94 9.74 -35.31
C LEU A 858 19.99 10.24 -36.39
N THR A 859 18.73 9.78 -36.37
CA THR A 859 17.67 10.31 -37.23
C THR A 859 17.49 11.81 -37.04
N LEU A 860 17.30 12.26 -35.80
CA LEU A 860 17.10 13.68 -35.47
C LEU A 860 18.32 14.55 -35.82
N LEU A 861 19.56 14.04 -35.69
CA LEU A 861 20.79 14.75 -36.06
C LEU A 861 21.01 14.84 -37.59
N THR A 862 20.40 13.96 -38.38
CA THR A 862 20.60 13.87 -39.85
C THR A 862 19.48 14.51 -40.68
N GLU A 863 18.48 15.11 -40.04
CA GLU A 863 17.37 15.81 -40.70
C GLU A 863 17.81 17.06 -41.48
N THR A 864 17.26 17.20 -42.68
CA THR A 864 17.78 18.04 -43.77
C THR A 864 17.11 19.42 -43.86
N GLN A 865 17.56 20.37 -43.05
CA GLN A 865 17.61 21.79 -43.42
C GLN A 865 18.93 22.39 -42.94
N GLY A 866 19.46 23.37 -43.67
CA GLY A 866 20.76 23.98 -43.35
C GLY A 866 20.78 24.51 -41.92
N GLY A 867 21.60 23.89 -41.06
CA GLY A 867 21.65 24.24 -39.64
C GLY A 867 22.14 25.69 -39.42
N PRO A 868 21.86 26.29 -38.25
CA PRO A 868 22.43 27.58 -37.88
C PRO A 868 23.96 27.58 -38.05
N SER A 869 24.50 28.72 -38.50
CA SER A 869 25.91 28.87 -38.86
C SER A 869 26.85 28.32 -37.78
N GLY A 870 27.81 27.50 -38.22
CA GLY A 870 28.79 26.83 -37.39
C GLY A 870 28.48 25.38 -37.01
N LEU A 871 27.36 24.80 -37.43
CA LEU A 871 27.10 23.38 -37.17
C LEU A 871 27.84 22.45 -38.14
N PRO A 872 28.52 21.38 -37.65
CA PRO A 872 29.10 20.32 -38.47
C PRO A 872 28.07 19.60 -39.34
N CYS A 873 28.52 19.03 -40.47
CA CYS A 873 27.65 18.20 -41.32
C CYS A 873 27.45 16.80 -40.72
N PHE A 874 26.56 16.69 -39.72
CA PHE A 874 26.20 15.42 -39.09
C PHE A 874 25.78 14.34 -40.10
N SER A 875 25.15 14.70 -41.22
CA SER A 875 24.86 13.75 -42.31
C SER A 875 26.11 13.03 -42.82
N GLN A 876 27.21 13.75 -43.07
CA GLN A 876 28.47 13.15 -43.55
C GLN A 876 29.14 12.31 -42.46
N LEU A 877 29.24 12.84 -41.24
CA LEU A 877 29.86 12.16 -40.09
C LEU A 877 29.16 10.84 -39.73
N VAL A 878 27.83 10.81 -39.88
CA VAL A 878 27.02 9.62 -39.60
C VAL A 878 27.16 8.60 -40.72
N LEU A 879 26.91 8.97 -41.99
CA LEU A 879 26.94 8.05 -43.12
C LEU A 879 28.27 7.30 -43.22
N GLN A 880 29.40 7.97 -42.95
CA GLN A 880 30.74 7.36 -42.93
C GLN A 880 30.90 6.11 -42.02
N ARG A 881 29.99 5.88 -41.05
CA ARG A 881 30.05 4.77 -40.08
C ARG A 881 28.84 3.84 -40.09
N VAL A 882 27.82 4.09 -40.92
CA VAL A 882 26.59 3.27 -40.90
C VAL A 882 26.86 1.85 -41.38
N TRP A 883 27.79 1.65 -42.31
CA TRP A 883 28.15 0.31 -42.78
C TRP A 883 28.90 -0.50 -41.71
N ASP A 884 29.82 0.12 -40.96
CA ASP A 884 30.46 -0.49 -39.78
C ASP A 884 29.40 -0.98 -38.77
N ALA A 885 28.35 -0.20 -38.54
CA ALA A 885 27.23 -0.58 -37.68
C ALA A 885 26.38 -1.72 -38.26
N ALA A 886 26.27 -1.80 -39.59
CA ALA A 886 25.51 -2.82 -40.30
C ALA A 886 26.17 -4.21 -40.24
N GLU A 887 27.46 -4.32 -39.90
CA GLU A 887 28.08 -5.61 -39.61
C GLU A 887 27.53 -6.26 -38.33
N TYR A 888 27.19 -5.44 -37.32
CA TYR A 888 26.71 -5.89 -36.00
C TYR A 888 25.18 -5.86 -35.86
N CYS A 889 24.50 -4.85 -36.43
CA CYS A 889 23.04 -4.69 -36.36
C CYS A 889 22.41 -4.43 -37.74
N PRO A 890 22.61 -5.34 -38.72
CA PRO A 890 22.27 -5.10 -40.14
C PRO A 890 20.83 -4.65 -40.38
N GLN A 891 19.86 -5.27 -39.71
CA GLN A 891 18.44 -4.93 -39.92
C GLN A 891 18.16 -3.47 -39.54
N SER A 892 18.55 -3.06 -38.33
CA SER A 892 18.33 -1.70 -37.82
C SER A 892 19.04 -0.64 -38.66
N ALA A 893 20.27 -0.92 -39.12
CA ALA A 893 21.03 -0.02 -39.98
C ALA A 893 20.37 0.16 -41.37
N LEU A 894 19.92 -0.93 -42.00
CA LEU A 894 19.23 -0.90 -43.29
C LEU A 894 17.86 -0.21 -43.20
N ASP A 895 17.07 -0.50 -42.15
CA ASP A 895 15.78 0.15 -41.90
C ASP A 895 15.95 1.67 -41.66
N TRP A 896 17.02 2.08 -40.95
CA TRP A 896 17.37 3.48 -40.75
C TRP A 896 17.78 4.17 -42.07
N LEU A 897 18.64 3.53 -42.88
CA LEU A 897 19.01 4.04 -44.20
C LEU A 897 17.78 4.18 -45.11
N ALA A 898 16.84 3.24 -45.04
CA ALA A 898 15.61 3.26 -45.84
C ALA A 898 14.67 4.40 -45.43
N PHE A 899 14.70 4.81 -44.15
CA PHE A 899 14.00 5.98 -43.65
C PHE A 899 14.67 7.30 -44.09
N GLN A 900 16.00 7.34 -44.14
CA GLN A 900 16.77 8.53 -44.52
C GLN A 900 16.83 8.79 -46.03
N ALA A 901 16.94 7.73 -46.83
CA ALA A 901 17.01 7.77 -48.29
C ALA A 901 16.00 8.73 -48.96
N PRO A 902 14.68 8.70 -48.65
CA PRO A 902 13.71 9.59 -49.29
C PRO A 902 13.70 11.03 -48.73
N LYS A 903 14.43 11.32 -47.63
CA LYS A 903 14.42 12.61 -46.92
C LYS A 903 15.70 13.42 -47.10
N ASN A 904 16.84 12.75 -47.21
CA ASN A 904 18.14 13.38 -47.21
C ASN A 904 18.87 13.09 -48.54
N LYS A 905 19.06 14.14 -49.37
CA LYS A 905 19.71 14.04 -50.69
C LYS A 905 21.15 13.53 -50.61
N ILE A 906 21.88 13.82 -49.52
CA ILE A 906 23.26 13.35 -49.31
C ILE A 906 23.24 11.84 -49.05
N ALA A 907 22.34 11.38 -48.16
CA ALA A 907 22.16 9.96 -47.89
C ALA A 907 21.71 9.20 -49.16
N HIS A 908 20.73 9.72 -49.90
CA HIS A 908 20.24 9.15 -51.16
C HIS A 908 21.36 8.88 -52.16
N ALA A 909 22.17 9.91 -52.46
CA ALA A 909 23.29 9.79 -53.40
C ALA A 909 24.36 8.82 -52.88
N TRP A 910 24.70 8.86 -51.58
CA TRP A 910 25.73 8.02 -50.98
C TRP A 910 25.34 6.53 -50.94
N ILE A 911 24.07 6.20 -50.64
CA ILE A 911 23.58 4.81 -50.66
C ILE A 911 23.64 4.23 -52.08
N LEU A 912 23.26 5.02 -53.10
CA LEU A 912 23.34 4.62 -54.51
C LEU A 912 24.78 4.45 -54.99
N GLN A 913 25.69 5.36 -54.62
CA GLN A 913 27.11 5.28 -54.98
C GLN A 913 27.84 4.09 -54.36
N SER A 914 27.34 3.59 -53.22
CA SER A 914 27.90 2.41 -52.53
C SER A 914 27.16 1.10 -52.84
N ALA A 915 26.16 1.12 -53.73
CA ALA A 915 25.24 -0.02 -53.93
C ALA A 915 25.92 -1.33 -54.38
N ASP A 916 26.97 -1.26 -55.20
CA ASP A 916 27.74 -2.44 -55.61
C ASP A 916 28.44 -3.15 -54.42
N ASN A 917 28.69 -2.45 -53.31
CA ASN A 917 29.41 -3.02 -52.14
C ASN A 917 28.49 -3.75 -51.15
N TRP A 918 27.22 -3.32 -51.01
CA TRP A 918 26.35 -3.80 -49.92
C TRP A 918 25.16 -4.65 -50.40
N VAL A 919 24.72 -4.51 -51.65
CA VAL A 919 23.50 -5.20 -52.09
C VAL A 919 23.68 -6.71 -52.15
N GLU A 920 24.79 -7.22 -52.69
CA GLU A 920 25.04 -8.67 -52.68
C GLU A 920 25.11 -9.22 -51.25
N GLN A 921 25.87 -8.54 -50.38
CA GLN A 921 26.07 -8.92 -48.98
C GLN A 921 24.74 -9.03 -48.20
N TYR A 922 23.89 -8.01 -48.25
CA TYR A 922 22.68 -7.96 -47.42
C TYR A 922 21.41 -8.50 -48.08
N LEU A 923 21.28 -8.45 -49.42
CA LEU A 923 20.10 -8.95 -50.14
C LEU A 923 20.21 -10.44 -50.50
N LEU A 924 21.41 -10.95 -50.78
CA LEU A 924 21.64 -12.34 -51.18
C LEU A 924 22.40 -13.14 -50.11
N ALA A 925 23.61 -12.71 -49.75
CA ALA A 925 24.51 -13.51 -48.93
C ALA A 925 24.02 -13.69 -47.48
N HIS A 926 23.36 -12.69 -46.89
CA HIS A 926 22.94 -12.72 -45.50
C HIS A 926 21.93 -13.85 -45.16
N ASN A 927 22.10 -14.49 -44.01
CA ASN A 927 21.30 -15.67 -43.63
C ASN A 927 19.94 -15.32 -43.01
N ASN A 928 19.85 -14.25 -42.21
CA ASN A 928 18.57 -13.76 -41.66
C ASN A 928 17.69 -13.16 -42.76
N SER A 929 16.47 -13.68 -42.94
CA SER A 929 15.50 -13.20 -43.94
C SER A 929 14.97 -11.79 -43.66
N ARG A 930 14.91 -11.36 -42.39
CA ARG A 930 14.51 -9.98 -42.04
C ARG A 930 15.50 -8.94 -42.58
N VAL A 931 16.79 -9.27 -42.58
CA VAL A 931 17.86 -8.44 -43.15
C VAL A 931 17.74 -8.36 -44.68
N ARG A 932 17.49 -9.49 -45.36
CA ARG A 932 17.24 -9.50 -46.82
C ARG A 932 16.02 -8.62 -47.16
N ASN A 933 14.95 -8.70 -46.36
CA ASN A 933 13.76 -7.87 -46.54
C ASN A 933 14.03 -6.37 -46.30
N ALA A 934 14.83 -6.02 -45.29
CA ALA A 934 15.25 -4.64 -45.04
C ALA A 934 16.13 -4.09 -46.19
N ALA A 935 17.06 -4.88 -46.72
CA ALA A 935 17.87 -4.53 -47.88
C ALA A 935 17.00 -4.30 -49.14
N ALA A 936 15.98 -5.13 -49.37
CA ALA A 936 15.03 -4.93 -50.45
C ALA A 936 14.19 -3.65 -50.26
N TYR A 937 13.73 -3.39 -49.03
CA TYR A 937 13.00 -2.17 -48.69
C TYR A 937 13.86 -0.90 -48.83
N LEU A 938 15.16 -0.98 -48.54
CA LEU A 938 16.12 0.10 -48.79
C LEU A 938 16.21 0.45 -50.27
N LEU A 939 16.36 -0.55 -51.16
CA LEU A 939 16.36 -0.32 -52.61
C LEU A 939 15.06 0.32 -53.10
N VAL A 940 13.90 -0.17 -52.66
CA VAL A 940 12.59 0.46 -52.97
C VAL A 940 12.54 1.91 -52.46
N SER A 941 13.11 2.19 -51.30
CA SER A 941 13.10 3.52 -50.67
C SER A 941 13.93 4.57 -51.42
N LEU A 942 14.91 4.15 -52.22
CA LEU A 942 15.70 5.03 -53.08
C LEU A 942 14.89 5.56 -54.28
N VAL A 943 13.83 4.87 -54.72
CA VAL A 943 12.99 5.38 -55.82
C VAL A 943 12.20 6.60 -55.31
N PRO A 944 12.33 7.80 -55.92
CA PRO A 944 11.68 9.04 -55.48
C PRO A 944 10.17 9.11 -55.79
N SER A 945 9.42 8.03 -55.53
CA SER A 945 7.95 7.97 -55.67
C SER A 945 7.31 7.41 -54.38
N GLN A 946 6.47 8.22 -53.72
CA GLN A 946 5.77 7.80 -52.50
C GLN A 946 4.77 6.64 -52.75
N PRO A 947 3.93 6.66 -53.81
CA PRO A 947 3.07 5.51 -54.12
C PRO A 947 3.86 4.22 -54.34
N PHE A 948 4.99 4.29 -55.07
CA PHE A 948 5.86 3.13 -55.30
C PHE A 948 6.46 2.56 -54.01
N ARG A 949 6.79 3.39 -53.02
CA ARG A 949 7.29 2.92 -51.72
C ARG A 949 6.18 2.34 -50.83
N ALA A 950 4.99 2.93 -50.87
CA ALA A 950 3.87 2.49 -50.03
C ALA A 950 3.36 1.09 -50.43
N ASN A 951 3.23 0.82 -51.72
CA ASN A 951 2.68 -0.44 -52.25
C ASN A 951 3.55 -1.67 -51.95
N PHE A 952 4.86 -1.50 -51.74
CA PHE A 952 5.76 -2.60 -51.36
C PHE A 952 5.53 -3.09 -49.92
N ARG A 953 5.07 -2.21 -49.02
CA ARG A 953 4.82 -2.55 -47.61
C ARG A 953 3.47 -3.22 -47.37
N THR A 954 2.50 -3.06 -48.28
CA THR A 954 1.11 -3.46 -48.06
C THR A 954 0.70 -4.76 -48.75
N HIS A 955 1.50 -5.29 -49.68
CA HIS A 955 1.11 -6.42 -50.50
C HIS A 955 1.88 -7.72 -50.21
N SER A 956 1.13 -8.75 -49.81
CA SER A 956 1.48 -10.13 -50.15
C SER A 956 1.42 -10.30 -51.68
N LEU A 957 2.34 -11.13 -52.21
CA LEU A 957 2.77 -11.22 -53.62
C LEU A 957 1.71 -11.53 -54.70
N HIS A 958 0.42 -11.66 -54.35
CA HIS A 958 -0.59 -12.30 -55.20
C HIS A 958 -1.58 -11.38 -55.95
N LYS A 959 -1.47 -10.04 -55.87
CA LYS A 959 -2.36 -9.12 -56.64
C LYS A 959 -1.65 -7.89 -57.23
N LEU A 960 -0.82 -8.12 -58.26
CA LEU A 960 -0.31 -7.05 -59.13
C LEU A 960 -1.42 -6.52 -60.05
N SER A 961 -2.15 -5.48 -59.63
CA SER A 961 -3.08 -4.76 -60.51
C SER A 961 -2.31 -3.80 -61.43
N ALA A 962 -2.41 -4.01 -62.75
CA ALA A 962 -1.63 -3.31 -63.78
C ALA A 962 -1.96 -1.81 -63.96
N HIS A 963 -2.82 -1.23 -63.11
CA HIS A 963 -3.38 0.11 -63.30
C HIS A 963 -2.83 1.20 -62.38
N VAL A 964 -1.95 0.89 -61.40
CA VAL A 964 -1.53 1.85 -60.36
C VAL A 964 -0.24 2.62 -60.70
N TYR A 965 0.62 2.11 -61.60
CA TYR A 965 1.98 2.66 -61.84
C TYR A 965 2.11 3.60 -63.05
N ARG A 966 1.03 4.22 -63.54
CA ARG A 966 1.10 5.03 -64.79
C ARG A 966 1.94 6.31 -64.69
N ASP A 967 2.17 6.84 -63.48
CA ASP A 967 2.80 8.16 -63.28
C ASP A 967 4.09 8.11 -62.43
N LEU A 968 5.04 7.23 -62.77
CA LEU A 968 6.43 7.41 -62.32
C LEU A 968 7.08 8.54 -63.14
N ASN A 969 7.58 9.59 -62.48
CA ASN A 969 8.30 10.68 -63.14
C ASN A 969 9.67 10.22 -63.68
N SER A 970 10.28 11.03 -64.56
CA SER A 970 11.55 10.70 -65.23
C SER A 970 12.67 10.36 -64.22
N ASP A 971 12.79 11.12 -63.14
CA ASP A 971 13.82 10.88 -62.12
C ASP A 971 13.61 9.54 -61.40
N ALA A 972 12.35 9.19 -61.08
CA ALA A 972 12.02 7.90 -60.48
C ALA A 972 12.28 6.73 -61.43
N GLN A 973 12.01 6.90 -62.72
CA GLN A 973 12.33 5.89 -63.74
C GLN A 973 13.84 5.67 -63.85
N ILE A 974 14.65 6.73 -63.89
CA ILE A 974 16.12 6.63 -63.96
C ILE A 974 16.68 5.85 -62.74
N ILE A 975 16.24 6.19 -61.53
CA ILE A 975 16.68 5.46 -60.33
C ILE A 975 16.19 4.01 -60.31
N LEU A 976 14.94 3.75 -60.74
CA LEU A 976 14.41 2.39 -60.86
C LEU A 976 15.20 1.55 -61.87
N HIS A 977 15.55 2.11 -63.04
CA HIS A 977 16.35 1.43 -64.06
C HIS A 977 17.77 1.14 -63.56
N ASN A 978 18.37 2.03 -62.77
CA ASN A 978 19.66 1.76 -62.11
C ASN A 978 19.56 0.59 -61.13
N ILE A 979 18.50 0.52 -60.30
CA ILE A 979 18.25 -0.59 -59.37
C ILE A 979 18.02 -1.90 -60.14
N ILE A 980 17.23 -1.90 -61.22
CA ILE A 980 17.00 -3.08 -62.05
C ILE A 980 18.31 -3.58 -62.67
N ASN A 981 19.13 -2.69 -63.21
CA ASN A 981 20.45 -3.06 -63.75
C ASN A 981 21.38 -3.67 -62.70
N LEU A 982 21.36 -3.15 -61.46
CA LEU A 982 22.10 -3.70 -60.34
C LEU A 982 21.60 -5.12 -60.00
N LEU A 983 20.29 -5.30 -59.85
CA LEU A 983 19.69 -6.62 -59.56
C LEU A 983 20.00 -7.63 -60.67
N LEU A 984 19.91 -7.25 -61.96
CA LEU A 984 20.20 -8.14 -63.09
C LEU A 984 21.67 -8.57 -63.15
N ARG A 985 22.62 -7.73 -62.72
CA ARG A 985 24.05 -8.12 -62.58
C ARG A 985 24.23 -9.24 -61.55
N LEU A 986 23.46 -9.21 -60.46
CA LEU A 986 23.54 -10.16 -59.37
C LEU A 986 22.97 -11.56 -59.71
N LEU A 987 22.35 -11.76 -60.88
CA LEU A 987 21.87 -13.08 -61.33
C LEU A 987 22.98 -14.13 -61.42
N ARG A 988 24.23 -13.72 -61.71
CA ARG A 988 25.38 -14.63 -61.73
C ARG A 988 25.85 -15.00 -60.30
N PRO A 989 26.13 -14.04 -59.40
CA PRO A 989 26.36 -14.31 -57.97
C PRO A 989 25.26 -15.14 -57.29
N ALA A 990 23.98 -14.89 -57.63
CA ALA A 990 22.84 -15.60 -57.04
C ALA A 990 22.94 -17.14 -57.15
N ARG A 991 23.66 -17.66 -58.14
CA ARG A 991 23.90 -19.11 -58.31
C ARG A 991 24.63 -19.75 -57.13
N ALA A 992 25.49 -19.01 -56.43
CA ALA A 992 26.15 -19.50 -55.22
C ALA A 992 25.17 -19.78 -54.07
N TYR A 993 24.00 -19.14 -54.09
CA TYR A 993 22.98 -19.22 -53.04
C TYR A 993 21.76 -20.09 -53.41
N ALA A 994 21.78 -20.70 -54.60
CA ALA A 994 20.66 -21.48 -55.13
C ALA A 994 20.61 -22.93 -54.63
N ASP A 995 21.61 -23.42 -53.88
CA ASP A 995 21.59 -24.79 -53.37
C ASP A 995 20.68 -24.92 -52.13
N ILE A 996 19.50 -25.54 -52.32
CA ILE A 996 18.53 -25.82 -51.24
C ILE A 996 19.16 -26.61 -50.08
N GLY A 997 20.10 -27.53 -50.36
CA GLY A 997 20.75 -28.34 -49.34
C GLY A 997 21.65 -27.54 -48.40
N VAL A 998 22.17 -26.39 -48.86
CA VAL A 998 23.08 -25.52 -48.11
C VAL A 998 22.35 -24.29 -47.53
N HIS A 999 21.34 -23.77 -48.22
CA HIS A 999 20.70 -22.48 -47.88
C HIS A 999 19.19 -22.55 -47.61
N GLY A 1000 18.56 -23.72 -47.79
CA GLY A 1000 17.12 -23.90 -47.64
C GLY A 1000 16.29 -23.34 -48.80
N THR A 1001 14.97 -23.33 -48.64
CA THR A 1001 14.00 -23.06 -49.72
C THR A 1001 13.52 -21.60 -49.82
N THR A 1002 14.13 -20.66 -49.08
CA THR A 1002 13.67 -19.25 -48.96
C THR A 1002 14.81 -18.22 -48.96
N LYS A 1003 16.00 -18.60 -49.44
CA LYS A 1003 17.20 -17.78 -49.53
C LYS A 1003 17.02 -16.67 -50.58
N LEU A 1004 16.60 -17.02 -51.79
CA LEU A 1004 16.49 -16.13 -52.95
C LEU A 1004 15.10 -15.49 -53.13
N THR A 1005 14.06 -16.03 -52.49
CA THR A 1005 12.66 -15.55 -52.53
C THR A 1005 12.55 -14.02 -52.45
N THR A 1006 13.24 -13.35 -51.51
CA THR A 1006 13.19 -11.87 -51.35
C THR A 1006 13.75 -11.11 -52.55
N TYR A 1007 14.86 -11.59 -53.12
CA TYR A 1007 15.50 -10.96 -54.28
C TYR A 1007 14.60 -11.07 -55.53
N PHE A 1008 13.99 -12.22 -55.77
CA PHE A 1008 13.04 -12.40 -56.88
C PHE A 1008 11.73 -11.65 -56.66
N SER A 1009 11.25 -11.56 -55.42
CA SER A 1009 10.11 -10.73 -55.05
C SER A 1009 10.35 -9.25 -55.39
N LEU A 1010 11.54 -8.72 -55.05
CA LEU A 1010 11.94 -7.36 -55.39
C LEU A 1010 12.09 -7.17 -56.91
N LEU A 1011 12.79 -8.08 -57.59
CA LEU A 1011 13.00 -7.99 -59.03
C LEU A 1011 11.66 -7.98 -59.78
N SER A 1012 10.72 -8.83 -59.38
CA SER A 1012 9.33 -8.87 -59.90
C SER A 1012 8.58 -7.57 -59.62
N TYR A 1013 8.67 -7.04 -58.39
CA TYR A 1013 8.04 -5.77 -57.99
C TYR A 1013 8.52 -4.58 -58.83
N CYS A 1014 9.79 -4.54 -59.22
CA CYS A 1014 10.35 -3.50 -60.08
C CYS A 1014 9.82 -3.53 -61.54
N MET A 1015 9.16 -4.60 -61.99
CA MET A 1015 8.69 -4.76 -63.38
C MET A 1015 7.36 -4.05 -63.66
N VAL A 1016 7.32 -2.76 -63.36
CA VAL A 1016 6.10 -1.91 -63.36
C VAL A 1016 5.50 -1.66 -64.74
N SER A 1017 6.29 -1.63 -65.82
CA SER A 1017 5.79 -1.41 -67.19
C SER A 1017 6.40 -2.40 -68.21
N LYS A 1018 6.06 -2.20 -69.49
CA LYS A 1018 6.65 -2.97 -70.60
C LYS A 1018 8.14 -2.69 -70.76
N THR A 1019 8.61 -1.49 -70.42
CA THR A 1019 10.00 -1.06 -70.57
C THR A 1019 10.93 -1.87 -69.66
N GLU A 1020 10.60 -1.95 -68.36
CA GLU A 1020 11.40 -2.69 -67.38
C GLU A 1020 11.42 -4.20 -67.72
N LYS A 1021 10.29 -4.76 -68.16
CA LYS A 1021 10.21 -6.17 -68.60
C LYS A 1021 11.13 -6.48 -69.78
N LEU A 1022 11.34 -5.54 -70.69
CA LEU A 1022 12.27 -5.71 -71.81
C LEU A 1022 13.74 -5.69 -71.37
N MET A 1023 14.08 -5.05 -70.25
CA MET A 1023 15.45 -5.05 -69.69
C MET A 1023 15.92 -6.45 -69.28
N ILE A 1024 15.00 -7.38 -68.99
CA ILE A 1024 15.31 -8.77 -68.64
C ILE A 1024 15.84 -9.56 -69.85
N GLY A 1025 15.44 -9.21 -71.08
CA GLY A 1025 15.71 -9.98 -72.30
C GLY A 1025 17.16 -10.50 -72.46
N PRO A 1026 18.20 -9.66 -72.34
CA PRO A 1026 19.60 -10.08 -72.41
C PRO A 1026 20.05 -11.05 -71.30
N TYR A 1027 19.34 -11.07 -70.17
CA TYR A 1027 19.65 -11.86 -68.98
C TYR A 1027 18.80 -13.14 -68.85
N MET A 1028 17.86 -13.39 -69.77
CA MET A 1028 16.98 -14.59 -69.74
C MET A 1028 17.76 -15.91 -69.66
N ARG A 1029 18.96 -15.98 -70.26
CA ARG A 1029 19.83 -17.17 -70.14
C ARG A 1029 20.41 -17.33 -68.74
N ALA A 1030 20.83 -16.25 -68.08
CA ALA A 1030 21.33 -16.29 -66.71
C ALA A 1030 20.22 -16.64 -65.69
N LEU A 1031 18.98 -16.19 -65.95
CA LEU A 1031 17.80 -16.64 -65.21
C LEU A 1031 17.53 -18.14 -65.40
N TRP A 1032 17.58 -18.62 -66.65
CA TRP A 1032 17.39 -20.04 -66.97
C TRP A 1032 18.48 -20.92 -66.34
N ASP A 1033 19.74 -20.50 -66.38
CA ASP A 1033 20.87 -21.21 -65.77
C ASP A 1033 20.80 -21.26 -64.22
N LEU A 1034 19.98 -20.41 -63.60
CA LEU A 1034 19.64 -20.43 -62.17
C LEU A 1034 18.44 -21.34 -61.85
N PHE A 1035 17.58 -21.59 -62.84
CA PHE A 1035 16.35 -22.38 -62.71
C PHE A 1035 16.59 -23.85 -63.07
N HIS A 1036 16.86 -24.68 -62.06
CA HIS A 1036 17.01 -26.13 -62.20
C HIS A 1036 15.94 -26.86 -61.37
N PRO A 1037 15.05 -27.67 -61.98
CA PRO A 1037 13.86 -28.25 -61.31
C PRO A 1037 14.10 -29.14 -60.07
N ARG A 1038 15.35 -29.47 -59.74
CA ARG A 1038 15.73 -30.23 -58.53
C ARG A 1038 16.56 -29.42 -57.53
N LEU A 1039 16.88 -28.16 -57.84
CA LEU A 1039 17.75 -27.30 -57.01
C LEU A 1039 17.14 -25.92 -56.73
N SER A 1040 16.19 -25.42 -57.52
CA SER A 1040 15.61 -24.09 -57.32
C SER A 1040 14.42 -24.07 -56.35
N GLU A 1041 14.29 -22.98 -55.59
CA GLU A 1041 13.18 -22.75 -54.67
C GLU A 1041 11.82 -22.83 -55.41
N PRO A 1042 10.76 -23.45 -54.85
CA PRO A 1042 9.44 -23.53 -55.50
C PRO A 1042 8.73 -22.18 -55.76
N SER A 1043 9.34 -21.07 -55.36
CA SER A 1043 8.80 -19.70 -55.43
C SER A 1043 9.65 -18.75 -56.31
N VAL A 1044 10.71 -19.26 -56.95
CA VAL A 1044 11.62 -18.55 -57.87
C VAL A 1044 11.30 -18.94 -59.30
#